data_AF-A0A166IA87-F1
#
_entry.id   AF-A0A166IA87-F1
#
_cell.length_a   1.000
_cell.length_b   1.000
_cell.length_c   1.000
_cell.angle_alpha   90.00
_cell.angle_beta   90.00
_cell.angle_gamma   90.00
#
_symmetry.space_group_name_H-M   'P 1'
#
loop_
_entity.id
_entity.type
_entity.pdbx_description
1 polymer ?
#
loop_
_entity_poly.entity_id
_entity_poly.type
_entity_poly.pdbx_seq_one_letter_code
_entity_poly.pdbx_strand_id
1 'polypeptide(L)'
;MDYSKTTVPQLKALCKEKGLTGYSKLNRQALIDKLASAAQASSTVAPAEKASSSVITSRPPIPSISESYPSHGLLTVKAACDIVDTATTAIQTAPANAVTITTTQAASHVAKTKPITAHPHLSRQQVAAPPTVSKENVFKVPPVPFTTSSPATPQKTVPKTISSKRTHDTAFSVAPARPYPRPSPLAPASTSSSTSRVNKRPLDSQSSTVATTPSDERPGKRFKPLTISRQPAQPTTPQATQKPPPARTAAETQSALVHLDFPAAFNLPSLSTINLPPSLSQRKVVRRWAIILSGLSHGERRVCARVSRMIRYAVYLSASEILSREYAGARLEHARTLHSAPTINWWPYLRERECEKLERLRAYGSSFLASFYESCPVSERLLASPNNSKQLTVAFRFLQSRLWFTLSIGALGSAGRDPLEWLRSTVVDAQEVAPGEIWQITTSTGESFYVLEATCEVIGHPPGCDDAVPAMRADWMDYTATQGGAKPLLQRMRWAHNEEYERGLSRHWITRTKAMGTMGDALCTVGERYTLACTVSNSVSGAWMSTAEMAQGLSGPSQPMQTTKNSVKQSLGLFLPAHHHVESVHFTAIGGQPLHPALAIIQTPAREYFILRDNGMQVGCEEDGVVEMWRKILGCDVNGRAVEGGERITLAALSKSTK
;
A
#
# COMPACT_ATOMS: atom_id res chain seq x y z
N MET A 1 -48.42 17.26 -16.45
CA MET A 1 -48.35 16.08 -17.35
C MET A 1 -48.98 14.90 -16.63
N ASP A 2 -49.61 13.99 -17.37
CA ASP A 2 -50.20 12.77 -16.82
C ASP A 2 -49.16 11.64 -16.75
N TYR A 3 -48.48 11.52 -15.61
CA TYR A 3 -47.43 10.52 -15.39
C TYR A 3 -47.97 9.08 -15.31
N SER A 4 -49.29 8.88 -15.23
CA SER A 4 -49.91 7.55 -15.16
C SER A 4 -49.76 6.74 -16.45
N LYS A 5 -49.46 7.41 -17.57
CA LYS A 5 -49.29 6.80 -18.91
C LYS A 5 -47.84 6.50 -19.28
N THR A 6 -46.87 7.08 -18.58
CA THR A 6 -45.43 6.85 -18.84
C THR A 6 -44.94 5.52 -18.28
N THR A 7 -44.06 4.88 -19.04
CA THR A 7 -43.38 3.62 -18.66
C THR A 7 -42.26 3.88 -17.63
N VAL A 8 -41.83 2.84 -16.89
CA VAL A 8 -40.74 2.96 -15.91
C VAL A 8 -39.43 3.52 -16.51
N PRO A 9 -38.98 3.10 -17.71
CA PRO A 9 -37.80 3.71 -18.35
C PRO A 9 -37.98 5.21 -18.65
N GLN A 10 -39.15 5.64 -19.12
CA GLN A 10 -39.45 7.05 -19.38
C GLN A 10 -39.49 7.87 -18.08
N LEU A 11 -40.07 7.33 -17.01
CA LEU A 11 -40.07 7.96 -15.69
C LEU A 11 -38.65 8.12 -15.13
N LYS A 12 -37.78 7.11 -15.28
CA LYS A 12 -36.36 7.22 -14.89
C LYS A 12 -35.60 8.23 -15.75
N ALA A 13 -35.89 8.32 -17.05
CA ALA A 13 -35.32 9.34 -17.93
C ALA A 13 -35.73 10.76 -17.51
N LEU A 14 -37.02 10.99 -17.19
CA LEU A 14 -37.51 12.26 -16.66
C LEU A 14 -36.88 12.61 -15.30
N CYS A 15 -36.67 11.63 -14.41
CA CYS A 15 -35.92 11.87 -13.17
C CYS A 15 -34.46 12.29 -13.43
N LYS A 16 -33.80 11.69 -14.43
CA LYS A 16 -32.44 12.06 -14.86
C LYS A 16 -32.39 13.49 -15.43
N GLU A 17 -33.33 13.82 -16.32
CA GLU A 17 -33.47 15.15 -16.93
C GLU A 17 -33.74 16.24 -15.88
N LYS A 18 -34.54 15.91 -14.85
CA LYS A 18 -34.83 16.80 -13.71
C LYS A 18 -33.71 16.86 -12.65
N GLY A 19 -32.57 16.18 -12.85
CA GLY A 19 -31.46 16.18 -11.89
C GLY A 19 -31.77 15.52 -10.55
N LEU A 20 -32.84 14.73 -10.45
CA LEU A 20 -33.23 14.05 -9.21
C LEU A 20 -32.25 12.90 -8.96
N THR A 21 -31.78 12.73 -7.73
CA THR A 21 -30.88 11.61 -7.36
C THR A 21 -31.65 10.42 -6.78
N GLY A 22 -31.02 9.24 -6.71
CA GLY A 22 -31.59 8.07 -6.00
C GLY A 22 -32.89 7.47 -6.57
N TYR A 23 -33.23 7.74 -7.84
CA TYR A 23 -34.43 7.18 -8.49
C TYR A 23 -34.22 5.77 -9.06
N SER A 24 -32.97 5.32 -9.22
CA SER A 24 -32.61 4.08 -9.93
C SER A 24 -33.22 2.81 -9.32
N LYS A 25 -33.49 2.80 -8.00
CA LYS A 25 -34.08 1.67 -7.26
C LYS A 25 -35.59 1.83 -6.97
N LEU A 26 -36.21 2.94 -7.38
CA LEU A 26 -37.63 3.21 -7.10
C LEU A 26 -38.55 2.41 -8.03
N ASN A 27 -39.68 1.94 -7.48
CA ASN A 27 -40.75 1.34 -8.24
C ASN A 27 -41.54 2.41 -9.03
N ARG A 28 -42.47 2.00 -9.88
CA ARG A 28 -43.23 2.92 -10.76
C ARG A 28 -43.95 4.03 -9.99
N GLN A 29 -44.59 3.69 -8.86
CA GLN A 29 -45.35 4.65 -8.07
C GLN A 29 -44.43 5.67 -7.40
N ALA A 30 -43.37 5.20 -6.73
CA ALA A 30 -42.40 6.09 -6.08
C ALA A 30 -41.64 6.99 -7.07
N LEU A 31 -41.52 6.61 -8.35
CA LEU A 31 -41.01 7.49 -9.41
C LEU A 31 -42.00 8.61 -9.76
N ILE A 32 -43.30 8.29 -9.85
CA ILE A 32 -44.36 9.28 -10.10
C ILE A 32 -44.46 10.27 -8.93
N ASP A 33 -44.49 9.76 -7.70
CA ASP A 33 -44.58 10.57 -6.49
C ASP A 33 -43.39 11.53 -6.40
N LYS A 34 -42.16 11.04 -6.67
CA LYS A 34 -40.94 11.87 -6.65
C LYS A 34 -40.93 12.96 -7.73
N LEU A 35 -41.48 12.69 -8.92
CA LEU A 35 -41.66 13.70 -9.97
C LEU A 35 -42.75 14.72 -9.60
N ALA A 36 -43.81 14.30 -8.90
CA ALA A 36 -44.85 15.19 -8.42
C ALA A 36 -44.35 16.14 -7.31
N SER A 37 -43.59 15.63 -6.32
CA SER A 37 -42.96 16.45 -5.29
C SER A 37 -41.97 17.47 -5.87
N ALA A 38 -41.19 17.09 -6.89
CA ALA A 38 -40.28 18.01 -7.58
C ALA A 38 -41.02 19.12 -8.35
N ALA A 39 -42.19 18.81 -8.92
CA ALA A 39 -43.05 19.81 -9.55
C ALA A 39 -43.63 20.81 -8.53
N GLN A 40 -44.08 20.34 -7.37
CA GLN A 40 -44.58 21.20 -6.28
C GLN A 40 -43.49 22.12 -5.71
N ALA A 41 -42.27 21.61 -5.53
CA ALA A 41 -41.12 22.42 -5.09
C ALA A 41 -40.74 23.54 -6.07
N SER A 42 -41.10 23.39 -7.35
CA SER A 42 -40.82 24.40 -8.40
C SER A 42 -41.86 25.53 -8.44
N SER A 43 -43.03 25.37 -7.81
CA SER A 43 -44.13 26.34 -7.87
C SER A 43 -44.16 27.40 -6.76
N THR A 44 -43.25 27.32 -5.78
CA THR A 44 -43.33 28.14 -4.55
C THR A 44 -42.45 29.39 -4.53
N VAL A 45 -41.91 29.82 -5.68
CA VAL A 45 -41.12 31.07 -5.80
C VAL A 45 -42.04 32.19 -6.30
N ALA A 46 -42.48 33.04 -5.38
CA ALA A 46 -43.28 34.23 -5.68
C ALA A 46 -42.44 35.33 -6.38
N PRO A 47 -43.04 36.17 -7.24
CA PRO A 47 -42.32 37.22 -7.96
C PRO A 47 -42.09 38.46 -7.09
N ALA A 48 -40.84 38.92 -6.98
CA ALA A 48 -40.51 40.22 -6.40
C ALA A 48 -40.71 41.35 -7.42
N GLU A 49 -41.31 42.45 -6.99
CA GLU A 49 -41.75 43.55 -7.86
C GLU A 49 -40.62 44.45 -8.38
N LYS A 50 -40.92 45.15 -9.48
CA LYS A 50 -40.10 46.23 -10.02
C LYS A 50 -40.27 47.50 -9.18
N ALA A 51 -39.16 48.18 -8.90
CA ALA A 51 -39.16 49.62 -8.69
C ALA A 51 -37.95 50.25 -9.38
N SER A 52 -38.16 51.37 -10.07
CA SER A 52 -37.09 52.19 -10.66
C SER A 52 -37.26 53.62 -10.18
N SER A 53 -36.20 54.22 -9.63
CA SER A 53 -35.93 55.65 -9.82
C SER A 53 -34.48 56.00 -9.45
N SER A 54 -33.98 57.06 -10.08
CA SER A 54 -32.62 57.57 -10.03
C SER A 54 -32.41 58.64 -8.96
N VAL A 55 -31.25 58.64 -8.27
CA VAL A 55 -30.65 59.87 -7.68
C VAL A 55 -29.12 59.84 -7.87
N ILE A 56 -28.53 61.01 -8.07
CA ILE A 56 -27.13 61.29 -8.39
C ILE A 56 -26.31 61.50 -7.09
N THR A 57 -24.98 61.34 -7.17
CA THR A 57 -23.93 62.19 -6.52
C THR A 57 -22.94 61.50 -5.57
N SER A 58 -21.67 61.93 -5.69
CA SER A 58 -20.55 61.87 -4.72
C SER A 58 -19.92 60.54 -4.32
N ARG A 59 -18.65 60.40 -4.74
CA ARG A 59 -17.64 59.44 -4.27
C ARG A 59 -16.70 60.14 -3.28
N PRO A 60 -16.45 59.58 -2.09
CA PRO A 60 -15.22 59.83 -1.31
C PRO A 60 -14.32 58.57 -1.25
N PRO A 61 -13.07 58.67 -0.75
CA PRO A 61 -12.01 57.70 -1.05
C PRO A 61 -11.88 56.54 -0.04
N ILE A 62 -11.19 55.49 -0.51
CA ILE A 62 -10.78 54.29 0.21
C ILE A 62 -9.62 54.63 1.17
N PRO A 63 -9.67 54.23 2.46
CA PRO A 63 -8.47 54.12 3.28
C PRO A 63 -7.79 52.77 3.03
N SER A 64 -6.53 52.83 2.57
CA SER A 64 -5.65 51.67 2.45
C SER A 64 -5.25 51.17 3.85
N ILE A 65 -5.70 49.98 4.24
CA ILE A 65 -5.14 49.26 5.40
C ILE A 65 -4.28 48.11 4.87
N SER A 66 -2.98 48.29 5.01
CA SER A 66 -1.96 47.29 4.71
C SER A 66 -1.71 46.40 5.93
N GLU A 67 -2.37 45.24 6.02
CA GLU A 67 -2.02 44.19 6.98
C GLU A 67 -1.11 43.14 6.35
N SER A 68 0.13 43.11 6.83
CA SER A 68 1.13 42.12 6.45
C SER A 68 0.94 40.82 7.24
N TYR A 69 0.45 39.77 6.58
CA TYR A 69 0.51 38.40 7.11
C TYR A 69 1.71 37.64 6.54
N PRO A 70 2.41 36.83 7.35
CA PRO A 70 3.64 36.16 6.93
C PRO A 70 3.34 34.99 5.99
N SER A 71 3.99 34.98 4.82
CA SER A 71 3.92 33.86 3.89
C SER A 71 4.58 32.61 4.49
N HIS A 72 3.80 31.54 4.69
CA HIS A 72 4.37 30.23 4.97
C HIS A 72 5.18 29.75 3.77
N GLY A 73 6.48 29.53 3.98
CA GLY A 73 7.41 29.17 2.92
C GLY A 73 7.17 27.77 2.36
N LEU A 74 6.68 27.70 1.11
CA LEU A 74 6.77 26.49 0.29
C LEU A 74 8.26 26.18 0.01
N LEU A 75 8.78 25.14 0.65
CA LEU A 75 10.12 24.61 0.37
C LEU A 75 10.15 23.93 -1.00
N THR A 76 10.35 24.73 -2.05
CA THR A 76 10.72 24.24 -3.38
C THR A 76 12.16 23.71 -3.31
N VAL A 77 12.31 22.45 -2.93
CA VAL A 77 13.62 21.76 -2.88
C VAL A 77 14.09 21.48 -4.31
N LYS A 78 14.66 22.49 -4.95
CA LYS A 78 15.33 22.38 -6.26
C LYS A 78 16.73 21.78 -6.06
N ALA A 79 16.78 20.51 -5.66
CA ALA A 79 18.02 19.76 -5.47
C ALA A 79 18.68 19.42 -6.81
N ALA A 80 19.59 20.29 -7.26
CA ALA A 80 20.54 19.98 -8.31
C ALA A 80 21.66 19.11 -7.72
N CYS A 81 21.63 17.80 -8.00
CA CYS A 81 22.72 16.88 -7.69
C CYS A 81 23.71 16.80 -8.86
N ASP A 82 24.38 17.90 -9.17
CA ASP A 82 25.54 17.93 -10.05
C ASP A 82 26.79 18.29 -9.24
N ILE A 83 27.48 17.27 -8.73
CA ILE A 83 28.85 17.39 -8.23
C ILE A 83 29.71 16.47 -9.08
N VAL A 84 30.23 17.03 -10.19
CA VAL A 84 31.33 16.44 -10.95
C VAL A 84 32.63 16.94 -10.33
N ASP A 85 33.39 16.03 -9.72
CA ASP A 85 34.75 16.31 -9.27
C ASP A 85 35.66 16.49 -10.50
N THR A 86 36.22 17.69 -10.67
CA THR A 86 37.36 17.94 -11.56
C THR A 86 38.42 18.74 -10.80
N ALA A 87 39.61 18.16 -10.67
CA ALA A 87 40.76 18.78 -10.00
C ALA A 87 41.90 19.07 -11.00
N THR A 88 42.94 19.78 -10.55
CA THR A 88 44.10 20.31 -11.32
C THR A 88 43.72 21.58 -12.09
N THR A 89 44.35 22.76 -11.99
CA THR A 89 45.67 23.23 -11.47
C THR A 89 45.42 24.61 -10.77
N ALA A 90 46.32 25.34 -10.08
CA ALA A 90 47.77 25.28 -9.87
C ALA A 90 48.18 25.86 -8.49
N ILE A 91 49.38 26.45 -8.37
CA ILE A 91 49.95 27.09 -7.17
C ILE A 91 50.17 28.58 -7.44
N GLN A 92 49.87 29.46 -6.47
CA GLN A 92 50.65 30.69 -6.23
C GLN A 92 50.52 31.16 -4.76
N THR A 93 51.49 31.94 -4.29
CA THR A 93 51.87 32.06 -2.87
C THR A 93 51.77 33.47 -2.29
N ALA A 94 51.43 33.54 -1.00
CA ALA A 94 51.73 34.61 -0.02
C ALA A 94 50.97 35.95 -0.13
N PRO A 95 50.98 36.81 0.91
CA PRO A 95 51.48 36.61 2.29
C PRO A 95 50.40 36.81 3.40
N ALA A 96 50.86 36.66 4.65
CA ALA A 96 50.10 36.70 5.90
C ALA A 96 49.28 37.97 6.17
N ASN A 97 48.20 37.81 6.92
CA ASN A 97 47.70 38.80 7.86
C ASN A 97 47.36 38.12 9.19
N ALA A 98 47.95 38.60 10.29
CA ALA A 98 47.73 38.07 11.63
C ALA A 98 46.47 38.69 12.24
N VAL A 99 45.58 37.86 12.78
CA VAL A 99 44.45 38.32 13.60
C VAL A 99 44.67 37.85 15.03
N THR A 100 44.99 38.82 15.89
CA THR A 100 45.12 38.65 17.33
C THR A 100 43.77 38.34 17.95
N ILE A 101 43.62 37.20 18.63
CA ILE A 101 42.45 36.92 19.47
C ILE A 101 42.84 37.17 20.93
N THR A 102 42.22 38.18 21.53
CA THR A 102 42.42 38.56 22.92
C THR A 102 41.86 37.51 23.87
N THR A 103 42.72 36.93 24.70
CA THR A 103 42.32 35.98 25.75
C THR A 103 41.95 36.72 27.03
N THR A 104 40.67 36.76 27.39
CA THR A 104 40.23 37.25 28.70
C THR A 104 40.47 36.20 29.78
N GLN A 105 41.44 36.47 30.66
CA GLN A 105 41.59 35.75 31.92
C GLN A 105 40.60 36.28 32.96
N ALA A 106 39.97 35.38 33.70
CA ALA A 106 39.45 35.66 35.04
C ALA A 106 39.80 34.46 35.92
N ALA A 107 40.55 34.70 37.00
CA ALA A 107 41.02 33.66 37.90
C ALA A 107 40.53 33.95 39.33
N SER A 108 40.05 32.91 40.02
CA SER A 108 39.90 32.92 41.47
C SER A 108 39.97 31.51 42.07
N HIS A 109 40.99 31.35 42.91
CA HIS A 109 41.30 30.35 43.95
C HIS A 109 40.16 29.38 44.34
N VAL A 110 40.36 28.05 44.28
CA VAL A 110 41.18 27.20 45.19
C VAL A 110 40.65 27.11 46.62
N ALA A 111 40.05 25.95 46.96
CA ALA A 111 40.09 25.35 48.30
C ALA A 111 40.07 23.81 48.16
N LYS A 112 40.86 23.10 48.99
CA LYS A 112 40.97 21.63 49.01
C LYS A 112 40.11 21.03 50.11
N THR A 113 39.31 20.00 49.80
CA THR A 113 38.91 18.97 50.78
C THR A 113 38.62 17.62 50.10
N LYS A 114 39.00 16.54 50.78
CA LYS A 114 38.69 15.12 50.55
C LYS A 114 38.55 14.48 51.96
N PRO A 115 38.01 13.27 52.11
CA PRO A 115 36.69 12.82 51.65
C PRO A 115 35.89 12.19 52.82
N ILE A 116 34.55 12.20 52.80
CA ILE A 116 33.76 11.42 53.76
C ILE A 116 32.73 10.55 53.05
N THR A 117 32.75 9.27 53.42
CA THR A 117 31.90 8.18 52.95
C THR A 117 30.50 8.27 53.57
N ALA A 118 29.45 8.21 52.74
CA ALA A 118 28.09 7.86 53.20
C ALA A 118 27.27 7.26 52.05
N HIS A 119 26.67 6.09 52.27
CA HIS A 119 25.72 5.47 51.35
C HIS A 119 24.31 6.08 51.52
N PRO A 120 23.55 6.32 50.43
CA PRO A 120 22.11 6.53 50.53
C PRO A 120 21.39 5.18 50.62
N HIS A 121 20.76 4.93 51.76
CA HIS A 121 19.90 3.77 52.02
C HIS A 121 18.56 3.92 51.28
N LEU A 122 18.29 3.05 50.29
CA LEU A 122 17.01 3.02 49.59
C LEU A 122 15.90 2.43 50.47
N SER A 123 15.02 3.29 50.98
CA SER A 123 13.85 2.87 51.75
C SER A 123 12.82 2.16 50.87
N ARG A 124 12.65 0.87 51.12
CA ARG A 124 11.70 -0.03 50.46
C ARG A 124 10.26 0.26 50.92
N GLN A 125 9.51 1.07 50.17
CA GLN A 125 8.07 1.21 50.39
C GLN A 125 7.35 -0.11 50.09
N GLN A 126 6.59 -0.61 51.08
CA GLN A 126 5.64 -1.70 50.88
C GLN A 126 4.36 -1.14 50.26
N VAL A 127 3.95 -1.70 49.11
CA VAL A 127 2.62 -1.43 48.54
C VAL A 127 1.64 -2.43 49.16
N ALA A 128 0.51 -1.92 49.66
CA ALA A 128 -0.51 -2.71 50.34
C ALA A 128 -1.32 -3.58 49.37
N ALA A 129 -1.95 -4.64 49.90
CA ALA A 129 -2.83 -5.52 49.15
C ALA A 129 -4.14 -4.82 48.73
N PRO A 130 -4.75 -5.22 47.60
CA PRO A 130 -6.05 -4.69 47.17
C PRO A 130 -7.20 -5.20 48.06
N PRO A 131 -8.25 -4.40 48.31
CA PRO A 131 -9.37 -4.77 49.15
C PRO A 131 -10.34 -5.73 48.43
N THR A 132 -10.82 -6.72 49.18
CA THR A 132 -11.91 -7.63 48.80
C THR A 132 -13.23 -6.84 48.69
N VAL A 133 -13.89 -6.86 47.53
CA VAL A 133 -15.23 -6.28 47.36
C VAL A 133 -16.29 -7.39 47.35
N SER A 134 -17.38 -7.13 48.06
CA SER A 134 -18.46 -8.07 48.36
C SER A 134 -19.42 -8.32 47.19
N LYS A 135 -20.04 -9.50 47.20
CA LYS A 135 -21.18 -9.87 46.36
C LYS A 135 -22.47 -9.42 47.04
N GLU A 136 -23.43 -8.86 46.31
CA GLU A 136 -24.83 -9.34 46.34
C GLU A 136 -25.76 -8.73 45.27
N ASN A 137 -26.89 -9.40 45.06
CA ASN A 137 -28.10 -9.03 44.31
C ASN A 137 -27.99 -8.98 42.77
N VAL A 138 -28.42 -10.02 42.03
CA VAL A 138 -29.78 -10.63 41.86
C VAL A 138 -30.57 -9.98 40.72
N PHE A 139 -30.72 -10.73 39.62
CA PHE A 139 -31.94 -10.76 38.83
C PHE A 139 -32.14 -12.17 38.23
N LYS A 140 -33.39 -12.66 38.19
CA LYS A 140 -33.76 -14.06 37.88
C LYS A 140 -34.39 -14.19 36.49
N VAL A 141 -33.99 -15.19 35.70
CA VAL A 141 -34.75 -15.79 34.57
C VAL A 141 -34.42 -17.31 34.53
N PRO A 142 -35.37 -18.24 34.24
CA PRO A 142 -35.28 -19.63 34.73
C PRO A 142 -34.68 -20.69 33.77
N PRO A 143 -34.29 -21.87 34.28
CA PRO A 143 -33.73 -22.97 33.49
C PRO A 143 -34.73 -24.11 33.16
N VAL A 144 -34.46 -24.85 32.08
CA VAL A 144 -35.05 -26.17 31.72
C VAL A 144 -33.97 -27.00 30.98
N PRO A 145 -34.05 -28.34 30.90
CA PRO A 145 -33.23 -29.17 31.76
C PRO A 145 -32.19 -30.05 31.04
N PHE A 146 -31.13 -30.42 31.75
CA PHE A 146 -30.21 -31.49 31.35
C PHE A 146 -30.72 -32.86 31.80
N THR A 147 -30.65 -33.86 30.92
CA THR A 147 -30.79 -35.28 31.27
C THR A 147 -29.41 -35.91 31.47
N THR A 148 -29.20 -36.47 32.66
CA THR A 148 -27.97 -37.18 33.06
C THR A 148 -28.13 -38.70 32.94
N SER A 149 -27.12 -39.39 32.42
CA SER A 149 -26.87 -40.79 32.78
C SER A 149 -25.37 -41.15 32.64
N SER A 150 -24.75 -41.42 33.79
CA SER A 150 -23.46 -42.10 33.92
C SER A 150 -23.64 -43.33 34.81
N PRO A 151 -22.93 -44.43 34.51
CA PRO A 151 -22.12 -45.13 35.52
C PRO A 151 -20.76 -45.61 34.93
N ALA A 152 -19.70 -45.97 35.68
CA ALA A 152 -19.38 -45.89 37.11
C ALA A 152 -17.84 -45.95 37.32
N THR A 153 -17.37 -45.66 38.54
CA THR A 153 -15.97 -45.66 39.04
C THR A 153 -15.44 -47.09 39.35
N PRO A 154 -14.11 -47.35 39.49
CA PRO A 154 -13.36 -47.13 40.76
C PRO A 154 -11.89 -46.62 40.58
N GLN A 155 -11.37 -45.62 41.31
CA GLN A 155 -10.95 -45.48 42.73
C GLN A 155 -9.50 -45.93 43.11
N LYS A 156 -8.90 -45.17 44.05
CA LYS A 156 -7.60 -45.35 44.79
C LYS A 156 -6.29 -45.03 44.01
N THR A 157 -5.22 -44.46 44.61
CA THR A 157 -4.88 -44.16 46.02
C THR A 157 -3.92 -42.94 46.18
N VAL A 158 -3.77 -42.43 47.40
CA VAL A 158 -2.97 -41.26 47.86
C VAL A 158 -2.40 -41.61 49.27
N PRO A 159 -1.43 -40.90 49.92
CA PRO A 159 -0.13 -40.30 49.54
C PRO A 159 1.07 -40.88 50.37
N LYS A 160 2.30 -40.33 50.25
CA LYS A 160 3.03 -39.76 51.42
C LYS A 160 4.29 -38.92 51.13
N THR A 161 4.49 -37.99 52.05
CA THR A 161 5.52 -36.94 52.24
C THR A 161 6.94 -37.45 52.56
N ILE A 162 7.98 -36.63 52.27
CA ILE A 162 9.26 -36.36 53.01
C ILE A 162 10.09 -35.41 52.09
N SER A 163 10.28 -34.12 52.38
CA SER A 163 11.26 -33.48 53.30
C SER A 163 12.74 -33.85 53.09
N SER A 164 13.56 -32.93 52.56
CA SER A 164 14.79 -32.41 53.23
C SER A 164 15.67 -31.53 52.31
N LYS A 165 16.74 -30.97 52.88
CA LYS A 165 17.49 -29.78 52.44
C LYS A 165 18.74 -30.09 51.56
N ARG A 166 19.29 -28.99 51.02
CA ARG A 166 20.72 -28.66 50.77
C ARG A 166 21.33 -28.89 49.37
N THR A 167 21.69 -27.76 48.75
CA THR A 167 22.99 -27.41 48.13
C THR A 167 23.86 -28.51 47.50
N HIS A 168 24.20 -28.35 46.21
CA HIS A 168 25.60 -28.10 45.80
C HIS A 168 25.67 -27.57 44.35
N ASP A 169 26.78 -26.90 44.03
CA ASP A 169 27.20 -26.55 42.66
C ASP A 169 27.31 -27.78 41.76
N THR A 170 27.11 -27.59 40.45
CA THR A 170 27.97 -28.22 39.44
C THR A 170 27.88 -27.50 38.09
N ALA A 171 29.03 -27.08 37.58
CA ALA A 171 29.16 -26.64 36.19
C ALA A 171 29.11 -27.87 35.26
N PHE A 172 28.40 -27.76 34.13
CA PHE A 172 28.48 -28.75 33.05
C PHE A 172 29.04 -28.14 31.77
N SER A 173 30.17 -28.70 31.36
CA SER A 173 30.81 -28.44 30.07
C SER A 173 30.00 -29.07 28.94
N VAL A 174 29.72 -28.32 27.87
CA VAL A 174 29.06 -28.83 26.68
C VAL A 174 30.09 -29.03 25.57
N ALA A 175 30.27 -30.28 25.15
CA ALA A 175 31.15 -30.65 24.04
C ALA A 175 30.52 -30.29 22.66
N PRO A 176 31.33 -29.96 21.65
CA PRO A 176 30.83 -29.59 20.32
C PRO A 176 30.38 -30.80 19.50
N ALA A 177 29.26 -30.66 18.78
CA ALA A 177 28.72 -31.69 17.91
C ALA A 177 29.50 -31.83 16.58
N ARG A 178 29.51 -33.05 16.02
CA ARG A 178 30.14 -33.38 14.73
C ARG A 178 29.37 -32.79 13.53
N PRO A 179 30.06 -32.46 12.41
CA PRO A 179 29.42 -32.03 11.17
C PRO A 179 28.82 -33.22 10.38
N TYR A 180 27.67 -32.98 9.73
CA TYR A 180 27.08 -33.90 8.75
C TYR A 180 27.72 -33.74 7.35
N PRO A 181 27.79 -34.80 6.53
CA PRO A 181 28.41 -34.75 5.21
C PRO A 181 27.52 -34.09 4.14
N ARG A 182 28.20 -33.48 3.17
CA ARG A 182 27.63 -32.74 2.03
C ARG A 182 27.46 -33.68 0.81
N PRO A 183 26.32 -33.69 0.10
CA PRO A 183 26.20 -34.44 -1.16
C PRO A 183 26.88 -33.71 -2.33
N SER A 184 27.54 -34.48 -3.20
CA SER A 184 28.20 -34.00 -4.43
C SER A 184 27.23 -33.96 -5.63
N PRO A 185 27.45 -33.09 -6.63
CA PRO A 185 26.60 -33.00 -7.81
C PRO A 185 26.97 -34.06 -8.88
N LEU A 186 25.95 -34.57 -9.59
CA LEU A 186 26.13 -35.39 -10.79
C LEU A 186 26.00 -34.52 -12.06
N ALA A 187 26.90 -34.77 -13.01
CA ALA A 187 26.94 -34.14 -14.32
C ALA A 187 26.01 -34.87 -15.33
N PRO A 188 25.66 -34.25 -16.48
CA PRO A 188 24.63 -34.78 -17.38
C PRO A 188 25.16 -35.85 -18.34
N ALA A 189 24.31 -36.83 -18.66
CA ALA A 189 24.53 -37.77 -19.76
C ALA A 189 23.71 -37.35 -20.98
N SER A 190 24.40 -37.03 -22.07
CA SER A 190 23.81 -36.91 -23.41
C SER A 190 23.68 -38.27 -24.07
N THR A 191 22.53 -38.57 -24.68
CA THR A 191 22.43 -39.67 -25.66
C THR A 191 21.47 -39.30 -26.79
N SER A 192 21.77 -39.83 -27.97
CA SER A 192 21.25 -39.38 -29.26
C SER A 192 20.14 -40.28 -29.81
N SER A 193 19.46 -39.75 -30.85
CA SER A 193 18.97 -40.50 -32.02
C SER A 193 18.06 -41.72 -31.82
N SER A 194 16.83 -41.64 -32.33
CA SER A 194 16.44 -42.53 -33.44
C SER A 194 15.20 -42.04 -34.19
N THR A 195 15.23 -42.28 -35.50
CA THR A 195 14.18 -41.97 -36.47
C THR A 195 13.09 -43.05 -36.52
N SER A 196 11.83 -42.65 -36.70
CA SER A 196 10.93 -43.43 -37.57
C SER A 196 9.85 -42.54 -38.21
N ARG A 197 9.75 -42.60 -39.53
CA ARG A 197 8.63 -42.07 -40.32
C ARG A 197 7.48 -43.07 -40.26
N VAL A 198 6.24 -42.60 -40.07
CA VAL A 198 5.06 -43.27 -40.64
C VAL A 198 4.11 -42.21 -41.21
N ASN A 199 3.96 -42.22 -42.54
CA ASN A 199 2.85 -41.55 -43.21
C ASN A 199 1.54 -42.29 -42.92
N LYS A 200 0.44 -41.56 -42.70
CA LYS A 200 -0.88 -41.88 -43.30
C LYS A 200 -1.88 -40.72 -43.15
N ARG A 201 -2.41 -40.31 -44.29
CA ARG A 201 -3.61 -39.49 -44.54
C ARG A 201 -4.47 -40.33 -45.51
N PRO A 202 -5.71 -39.93 -45.82
CA PRO A 202 -6.83 -39.56 -44.96
C PRO A 202 -7.89 -40.69 -44.92
N LEU A 203 -9.00 -40.51 -44.20
CA LEU A 203 -10.27 -41.14 -44.58
C LEU A 203 -11.46 -40.33 -44.03
N ASP A 204 -12.46 -40.15 -44.88
CA ASP A 204 -13.69 -39.43 -44.59
C ASP A 204 -14.57 -40.18 -43.58
N SER A 205 -15.31 -39.43 -42.77
CA SER A 205 -16.49 -39.91 -42.05
C SER A 205 -17.53 -38.81 -42.00
N GLN A 206 -18.52 -38.90 -42.89
CA GLN A 206 -19.76 -38.13 -42.81
C GLN A 206 -20.59 -38.62 -41.62
N SER A 207 -21.16 -37.72 -40.82
CA SER A 207 -22.39 -38.06 -40.08
C SER A 207 -23.32 -36.87 -39.87
N SER A 208 -24.55 -37.07 -40.35
CA SER A 208 -25.80 -36.78 -39.64
C SER A 208 -26.02 -35.38 -39.06
N THR A 209 -26.53 -34.49 -39.92
CA THR A 209 -27.43 -33.41 -39.50
C THR A 209 -28.61 -33.94 -38.68
N VAL A 210 -28.80 -33.42 -37.47
CA VAL A 210 -30.09 -33.43 -36.76
C VAL A 210 -30.49 -31.98 -36.51
N ALA A 211 -31.65 -31.59 -37.04
CA ALA A 211 -32.15 -30.23 -36.93
C ALA A 211 -32.85 -30.02 -35.59
N THR A 212 -32.28 -29.17 -34.74
CA THR A 212 -32.94 -28.68 -33.52
C THR A 212 -33.42 -27.25 -33.77
N THR A 213 -34.71 -27.02 -33.59
CA THR A 213 -35.37 -25.72 -33.77
C THR A 213 -34.81 -24.65 -32.81
N PRO A 214 -34.37 -23.47 -33.28
CA PRO A 214 -34.00 -22.38 -32.40
C PRO A 214 -35.25 -21.70 -31.82
N SER A 215 -35.32 -21.58 -30.50
CA SER A 215 -36.30 -20.72 -29.82
C SER A 215 -35.95 -19.25 -30.02
N ASP A 216 -36.97 -18.41 -30.16
CA ASP A 216 -36.87 -16.97 -30.48
C ASP A 216 -36.38 -16.13 -29.29
N GLU A 217 -35.10 -16.30 -28.92
CA GLU A 217 -34.42 -15.40 -27.99
C GLU A 217 -33.89 -14.17 -28.74
N ARG A 218 -34.54 -13.03 -28.50
CA ARG A 218 -34.17 -11.74 -29.08
C ARG A 218 -32.71 -11.41 -28.72
N PRO A 219 -31.81 -11.17 -29.69
CA PRO A 219 -30.44 -10.79 -29.38
C PRO A 219 -30.43 -9.46 -28.65
N GLY A 220 -30.05 -9.49 -27.37
CA GLY A 220 -29.76 -8.29 -26.59
C GLY A 220 -28.73 -7.44 -27.34
N LYS A 221 -28.90 -6.11 -27.30
CA LYS A 221 -28.04 -5.17 -28.03
C LYS A 221 -26.59 -5.28 -27.53
N ARG A 222 -25.82 -6.16 -28.17
CA ARG A 222 -24.40 -6.38 -27.91
C ARG A 222 -23.68 -5.02 -27.96
N PHE A 223 -22.96 -4.70 -26.89
CA PHE A 223 -22.19 -3.47 -26.78
C PHE A 223 -21.32 -3.31 -28.04
N LYS A 224 -21.36 -2.14 -28.68
CA LYS A 224 -20.36 -1.84 -29.72
C LYS A 224 -19.04 -1.64 -28.97
N PRO A 225 -18.04 -2.52 -29.08
CA PRO A 225 -16.76 -2.29 -28.43
C PRO A 225 -16.20 -0.97 -28.95
N LEU A 226 -15.50 -0.22 -28.09
CA LEU A 226 -14.78 0.99 -28.46
C LEU A 226 -13.62 0.64 -29.41
N THR A 227 -13.96 0.41 -30.67
CA THR A 227 -13.01 0.41 -31.77
C THR A 227 -12.48 1.83 -31.89
N ILE A 228 -11.24 2.02 -31.44
CA ILE A 228 -10.45 3.21 -31.73
C ILE A 228 -10.46 3.37 -33.25
N SER A 229 -11.28 4.30 -33.74
CA SER A 229 -11.42 4.57 -35.16
C SER A 229 -10.10 5.16 -35.64
N ARG A 230 -9.24 4.30 -36.17
CA ARG A 230 -7.97 4.71 -36.78
C ARG A 230 -8.33 5.40 -38.09
N GLN A 231 -8.59 6.70 -37.98
CA GLN A 231 -8.99 7.56 -39.09
C GLN A 231 -8.01 7.34 -40.25
N PRO A 232 -8.49 6.91 -41.44
CA PRO A 232 -7.61 6.70 -42.58
C PRO A 232 -6.95 8.03 -42.93
N ALA A 233 -5.62 8.00 -43.11
CA ALA A 233 -4.83 9.20 -43.35
C ALA A 233 -5.33 9.89 -44.63
N GLN A 234 -6.02 11.02 -44.47
CA GLN A 234 -6.33 11.88 -45.60
C GLN A 234 -5.03 12.51 -46.12
N PRO A 235 -4.84 12.61 -47.45
CA PRO A 235 -3.68 13.28 -48.03
C PRO A 235 -3.80 14.78 -47.78
N THR A 236 -3.16 15.27 -46.73
CA THR A 236 -3.12 16.70 -46.40
C THR A 236 -2.19 17.46 -47.35
N THR A 237 -2.71 18.56 -47.87
CA THR A 237 -1.97 19.62 -48.56
C THR A 237 -0.78 20.11 -47.71
N PRO A 238 0.35 20.51 -48.32
CA PRO A 238 1.55 20.91 -47.58
C PRO A 238 1.34 22.26 -46.88
N GLN A 239 0.85 22.22 -45.64
CA GLN A 239 0.83 23.38 -44.75
C GLN A 239 2.07 23.43 -43.85
N ALA A 240 2.46 24.67 -43.53
CA ALA A 240 3.68 25.09 -42.87
C ALA A 240 4.26 24.15 -41.79
N THR A 241 5.59 24.02 -41.81
CA THR A 241 6.43 23.32 -40.83
C THR A 241 6.11 23.73 -39.39
N GLN A 242 5.22 22.99 -38.74
CA GLN A 242 5.09 23.02 -37.28
C GLN A 242 6.29 22.30 -36.68
N LYS A 243 7.05 23.02 -35.84
CA LYS A 243 8.18 22.48 -35.09
C LYS A 243 7.69 21.29 -34.25
N PRO A 244 8.27 20.07 -34.41
CA PRO A 244 7.79 18.92 -33.68
C PRO A 244 7.87 19.17 -32.17
N PRO A 245 6.89 18.70 -31.37
CA PRO A 245 6.92 18.85 -29.93
C PRO A 245 8.20 18.20 -29.38
N PRO A 246 8.84 18.77 -28.34
CA PRO A 246 10.08 18.25 -27.80
C PRO A 246 9.88 16.79 -27.38
N ALA A 247 10.78 15.91 -27.83
CA ALA A 247 10.72 14.49 -27.52
C ALA A 247 10.81 14.30 -26.00
N ARG A 248 9.73 13.81 -25.39
CA ARG A 248 9.73 13.43 -23.97
C ARG A 248 10.80 12.38 -23.71
N THR A 249 11.50 12.51 -22.60
CA THR A 249 12.57 11.57 -22.26
C THR A 249 12.00 10.21 -21.86
N ALA A 250 12.74 9.13 -22.15
CA ALA A 250 12.28 7.77 -21.83
C ALA A 250 12.00 7.55 -20.32
N ALA A 251 12.70 8.30 -19.45
CA ALA A 251 12.51 8.28 -18.00
C ALA A 251 11.11 8.77 -17.57
N GLU A 252 10.57 9.83 -18.20
CA GLU A 252 9.21 10.32 -17.93
C GLU A 252 8.17 9.26 -18.28
N THR A 253 8.42 8.47 -19.33
CA THR A 253 7.50 7.42 -19.79
C THR A 253 7.47 6.27 -18.79
N GLN A 254 8.62 5.87 -18.24
CA GLN A 254 8.68 4.82 -17.19
C GLN A 254 7.97 5.26 -15.90
N SER A 255 8.16 6.50 -15.47
CA SER A 255 7.48 7.05 -14.28
C SER A 255 5.95 7.09 -14.41
N ALA A 256 5.42 7.12 -15.63
CA ALA A 256 3.98 7.07 -15.88
C ALA A 256 3.36 5.65 -15.86
N LEU A 257 4.19 4.59 -15.94
CA LEU A 257 3.75 3.19 -15.89
C LEU A 257 3.57 2.67 -14.47
N VAL A 258 4.38 3.19 -13.55
CA VAL A 258 4.50 2.69 -12.17
C VAL A 258 4.09 3.78 -11.20
N HIS A 259 2.95 3.60 -10.52
CA HIS A 259 2.60 4.41 -9.36
C HIS A 259 3.00 3.62 -8.11
N LEU A 260 3.74 4.25 -7.19
CA LEU A 260 4.14 3.73 -5.88
C LEU A 260 4.75 2.29 -5.78
N ASP A 261 5.11 1.62 -6.88
CA ASP A 261 6.01 0.46 -6.82
C ASP A 261 7.47 0.96 -6.79
N PHE A 262 8.21 0.62 -5.74
CA PHE A 262 9.60 1.05 -5.53
C PHE A 262 10.55 -0.07 -5.98
N PRO A 263 11.15 -0.01 -7.18
CA PRO A 263 12.02 -1.08 -7.66
C PRO A 263 13.25 -1.23 -6.76
N ALA A 264 13.70 -2.47 -6.57
CA ALA A 264 14.95 -2.73 -5.88
C ALA A 264 16.15 -2.38 -6.77
N ALA A 265 16.62 -1.15 -6.66
CA ALA A 265 17.99 -0.79 -6.99
C ALA A 265 18.93 -1.48 -5.99
N PHE A 266 19.32 -2.72 -6.29
CA PHE A 266 20.32 -3.48 -5.53
C PHE A 266 21.56 -3.73 -6.37
N ASN A 267 22.34 -2.67 -6.56
CA ASN A 267 23.73 -2.77 -7.00
C ASN A 267 24.58 -2.36 -5.81
N LEU A 268 25.34 -3.27 -5.20
CA LEU A 268 26.31 -2.83 -4.19
C LEU A 268 27.32 -1.88 -4.87
N PRO A 269 27.60 -0.69 -4.31
CA PRO A 269 28.61 0.17 -4.86
C PRO A 269 29.97 -0.47 -4.60
N SER A 270 30.92 -0.28 -5.52
CA SER A 270 32.28 -0.81 -5.33
C SER A 270 32.92 -0.21 -4.07
N LEU A 271 33.12 -1.04 -3.05
CA LEU A 271 33.69 -0.63 -1.77
C LEU A 271 35.20 -0.84 -1.76
N SER A 272 35.95 0.23 -1.56
CA SER A 272 37.40 0.19 -1.38
C SER A 272 37.80 0.02 0.08
N THR A 273 39.00 -0.50 0.30
CA THR A 273 39.65 -0.45 1.61
C THR A 273 40.09 0.98 1.94
N ILE A 274 40.11 1.32 3.23
CA ILE A 274 40.57 2.63 3.71
C ILE A 274 42.10 2.64 3.68
N ASN A 275 42.66 3.41 2.76
CA ASN A 275 44.09 3.61 2.65
C ASN A 275 44.70 4.24 3.92
N LEU A 276 45.94 3.86 4.24
CA LEU A 276 46.74 4.41 5.34
C LEU A 276 46.08 4.32 6.73
N PRO A 277 45.70 3.13 7.22
CA PRO A 277 45.16 2.97 8.56
C PRO A 277 46.16 3.44 9.64
N PRO A 278 45.68 3.94 10.80
CA PRO A 278 46.53 4.31 11.92
C PRO A 278 47.15 3.08 12.60
N SER A 279 48.11 3.31 13.49
CA SER A 279 48.81 2.26 14.24
C SER A 279 47.84 1.43 15.08
N LEU A 280 48.19 0.16 15.34
CA LEU A 280 47.31 -0.77 16.06
C LEU A 280 46.90 -0.26 17.46
N SER A 281 47.78 0.47 18.15
CA SER A 281 47.49 1.11 19.43
C SER A 281 46.42 2.20 19.32
N GLN A 282 46.46 3.02 18.27
CA GLN A 282 45.48 4.09 18.01
C GLN A 282 44.09 3.55 17.61
N ARG A 283 44.01 2.38 16.96
CA ARG A 283 42.73 1.81 16.47
C ARG A 283 41.69 1.57 17.59
N LYS A 284 42.12 1.33 18.84
CA LYS A 284 41.21 1.25 20.00
C LYS A 284 40.47 2.57 20.28
N VAL A 285 41.14 3.70 20.05
CA VAL A 285 40.60 5.05 20.27
C VAL A 285 39.77 5.53 19.08
N VAL A 286 40.17 5.16 17.86
CA VAL A 286 39.44 5.45 16.61
C VAL A 286 37.97 5.06 16.70
N ARG A 287 37.63 3.86 17.19
CA ARG A 287 36.23 3.41 17.21
C ARG A 287 35.33 4.29 18.09
N ARG A 288 35.86 4.79 19.21
CA ARG A 288 35.15 5.75 20.08
C ARG A 288 34.91 7.08 19.35
N TRP A 289 35.92 7.57 18.62
CA TRP A 289 35.75 8.75 17.75
C TRP A 289 34.76 8.51 16.62
N ALA A 290 34.74 7.33 15.98
CA ALA A 290 33.80 7.03 14.91
C ALA A 290 32.34 7.15 15.37
N ILE A 291 32.03 6.67 16.58
CA ILE A 291 30.71 6.81 17.21
C ILE A 291 30.38 8.30 17.45
N ILE A 292 31.29 9.08 18.06
CA ILE A 292 31.07 10.52 18.30
C ILE A 292 30.87 11.29 16.98
N LEU A 293 31.74 11.05 16.00
CA LEU A 293 31.71 11.70 14.69
C LEU A 293 30.49 11.28 13.85
N SER A 294 29.80 10.17 14.20
CA SER A 294 28.54 9.76 13.56
C SER A 294 27.36 10.68 13.90
N GLY A 295 27.45 11.47 14.99
CA GLY A 295 26.45 12.46 15.39
C GLY A 295 26.63 13.83 14.77
N LEU A 296 27.72 14.07 14.03
CA LEU A 296 28.04 15.36 13.43
C LEU A 296 27.46 15.53 12.02
N SER A 297 27.22 16.76 11.59
CA SER A 297 26.83 17.09 10.21
C SER A 297 27.93 16.74 9.19
N HIS A 298 27.58 16.69 7.90
CA HIS A 298 28.56 16.51 6.82
C HIS A 298 29.53 17.70 6.69
N GLY A 299 29.16 18.89 7.19
CA GLY A 299 30.07 20.04 7.27
C GLY A 299 31.17 19.81 8.30
N GLU A 300 30.78 19.52 9.53
CA GLU A 300 31.69 19.27 10.65
C GLU A 300 32.59 18.05 10.40
N ARG A 301 32.03 16.93 9.91
CA ARG A 301 32.82 15.74 9.54
C ARG A 301 33.94 16.07 8.53
N ARG A 302 33.69 16.95 7.57
CA ARG A 302 34.71 17.42 6.60
C ARG A 302 35.81 18.26 7.25
N VAL A 303 35.49 19.07 8.26
CA VAL A 303 36.48 19.81 9.07
C VAL A 303 37.30 18.84 9.92
N CYS A 304 36.65 17.94 10.66
CA CYS A 304 37.32 16.92 11.50
C CYS A 304 38.30 16.06 10.71
N ALA A 305 37.95 15.65 9.48
CA ALA A 305 38.81 14.84 8.61
C ALA A 305 40.16 15.51 8.23
N ARG A 306 40.30 16.82 8.45
CA ARG A 306 41.54 17.58 8.23
C ARG A 306 42.46 17.60 9.47
N VAL A 307 41.93 17.37 10.67
CA VAL A 307 42.65 17.54 11.95
C VAL A 307 43.83 16.58 12.12
N SER A 308 43.64 15.28 11.85
CA SER A 308 44.73 14.29 11.93
C SER A 308 44.41 13.02 11.16
N ARG A 309 45.43 12.19 10.88
CA ARG A 309 45.25 10.86 10.26
C ARG A 309 44.34 9.94 11.08
N MET A 310 44.41 10.01 12.41
CA MET A 310 43.53 9.24 13.31
C MET A 310 42.07 9.68 13.18
N ILE A 311 41.80 11.00 13.23
CA ILE A 311 40.43 11.53 13.11
C ILE A 311 39.88 11.28 11.71
N ARG A 312 40.68 11.46 10.64
CA ARG A 312 40.29 11.12 9.27
C ARG A 312 39.86 9.66 9.13
N TYR A 313 40.62 8.73 9.71
CA TYR A 313 40.27 7.31 9.71
C TYR A 313 39.00 7.03 10.55
N ALA A 314 38.78 7.76 11.65
CA ALA A 314 37.54 7.69 12.42
C ALA A 314 36.33 8.25 11.64
N VAL A 315 36.50 9.30 10.82
CA VAL A 315 35.46 9.79 9.88
C VAL A 315 35.13 8.73 8.83
N TYR A 316 36.10 7.97 8.31
CA TYR A 316 35.79 6.85 7.41
C TYR A 316 34.95 5.75 8.10
N LEU A 317 35.29 5.39 9.34
CA LEU A 317 34.51 4.40 10.09
C LEU A 317 33.15 4.91 10.57
N SER A 318 32.96 6.22 10.78
CA SER A 318 31.68 6.76 11.27
C SER A 318 30.51 6.48 10.31
N ALA A 319 30.76 6.30 9.01
CA ALA A 319 29.73 5.86 8.07
C ALA A 319 29.11 4.50 8.44
N SER A 320 29.90 3.55 8.97
CA SER A 320 29.36 2.25 9.43
C SER A 320 28.46 2.41 10.67
N GLU A 321 28.77 3.37 11.55
CA GLU A 321 27.96 3.66 12.74
C GLU A 321 26.65 4.41 12.38
N ILE A 322 26.69 5.29 11.37
CA ILE A 322 25.46 5.92 10.80
C ILE A 322 24.59 4.85 10.14
N LEU A 323 25.17 3.96 9.34
CA LEU A 323 24.47 2.83 8.74
C LEU A 323 23.82 1.92 9.80
N SER A 324 24.52 1.61 10.90
CA SER A 324 23.95 0.86 12.04
C SER A 324 22.74 1.54 12.67
N ARG A 325 22.69 2.88 12.68
CA ARG A 325 21.64 3.66 13.34
C ARG A 325 20.42 3.90 12.46
N GLU A 326 20.65 4.30 11.21
CA GLU A 326 19.61 4.84 10.32
C GLU A 326 19.22 3.87 9.20
N TYR A 327 20.08 2.89 8.88
CA TYR A 327 19.91 1.99 7.73
C TYR A 327 20.06 0.50 8.12
N ALA A 328 19.81 0.18 9.39
CA ALA A 328 19.84 -1.19 9.93
C ALA A 328 18.83 -2.10 9.20
N GLY A 329 19.27 -3.30 8.85
CA GLY A 329 18.45 -4.30 8.16
C GLY A 329 19.28 -5.37 7.46
N ALA A 330 18.60 -6.36 6.88
CA ALA A 330 19.22 -7.51 6.22
C ALA A 330 20.19 -7.10 5.09
N ARG A 331 19.93 -6.00 4.39
CA ARG A 331 20.81 -5.47 3.33
C ARG A 331 22.16 -4.99 3.87
N LEU A 332 22.18 -4.28 5.00
CA LEU A 332 23.41 -3.84 5.65
C LEU A 332 24.19 -5.03 6.20
N GLU A 333 23.52 -5.99 6.83
CA GLU A 333 24.17 -7.19 7.36
C GLU A 333 24.74 -8.06 6.23
N HIS A 334 24.03 -8.22 5.10
CA HIS A 334 24.58 -8.88 3.91
C HIS A 334 25.80 -8.16 3.34
N ALA A 335 25.77 -6.81 3.24
CA ALA A 335 26.95 -6.06 2.82
C ALA A 335 28.13 -6.28 3.80
N ARG A 336 27.87 -6.40 5.10
CA ARG A 336 28.89 -6.69 6.14
C ARG A 336 29.44 -8.11 6.09
N THR A 337 28.68 -9.12 5.63
CA THR A 337 29.24 -10.46 5.42
C THR A 337 30.16 -10.51 4.21
N LEU A 338 29.93 -9.67 3.19
CA LEU A 338 30.80 -9.52 2.02
C LEU A 338 32.05 -8.68 2.30
N HIS A 339 31.99 -7.70 3.23
CA HIS A 339 33.02 -6.70 3.43
C HIS A 339 33.42 -6.51 4.90
N SER A 340 34.71 -6.71 5.21
CA SER A 340 35.24 -6.59 6.58
C SER A 340 35.05 -5.18 7.16
N ALA A 341 34.19 -5.05 8.17
CA ALA A 341 33.75 -3.77 8.72
C ALA A 341 34.87 -2.78 9.14
N PRO A 342 36.01 -3.16 9.78
CA PRO A 342 36.95 -2.19 10.36
C PRO A 342 37.97 -1.59 9.37
N THR A 343 38.00 -2.03 8.11
CA THR A 343 38.98 -1.61 7.09
C THR A 343 38.34 -1.11 5.79
N ILE A 344 37.01 -1.18 5.66
CA ILE A 344 36.28 -0.83 4.44
C ILE A 344 35.71 0.59 4.52
N ASN A 345 35.77 1.33 3.41
CA ASN A 345 35.20 2.66 3.28
C ASN A 345 33.70 2.54 3.00
N TRP A 346 32.86 2.73 4.02
CA TRP A 346 31.40 2.61 3.94
C TRP A 346 30.68 3.84 3.38
N TRP A 347 31.39 4.94 3.10
CA TRP A 347 30.77 6.18 2.60
C TRP A 347 30.08 6.07 1.23
N PRO A 348 30.57 5.31 0.23
CA PRO A 348 29.83 5.09 -1.02
C PRO A 348 28.48 4.43 -0.76
N TYR A 349 28.44 3.37 0.07
CA TYR A 349 27.20 2.70 0.46
C TYR A 349 26.26 3.65 1.19
N LEU A 350 26.74 4.38 2.21
CA LEU A 350 25.91 5.36 2.93
C LEU A 350 25.25 6.39 1.99
N ARG A 351 26.00 7.00 1.08
CA ARG A 351 25.45 7.96 0.11
C ARG A 351 24.41 7.35 -0.82
N GLU A 352 24.60 6.10 -1.24
CA GLU A 352 23.61 5.38 -2.03
C GLU A 352 22.32 5.13 -1.24
N ARG A 353 22.42 4.74 0.04
CA ARG A 353 21.24 4.59 0.91
C ARG A 353 20.52 5.94 1.13
N GLU A 354 21.27 7.02 1.33
CA GLU A 354 20.75 8.39 1.44
C GLU A 354 20.02 8.80 0.14
N CYS A 355 20.58 8.51 -1.03
CA CYS A 355 19.95 8.78 -2.34
C CYS A 355 18.67 7.96 -2.55
N GLU A 356 18.69 6.66 -2.29
CA GLU A 356 17.53 5.77 -2.41
C GLU A 356 16.37 6.23 -1.48
N LYS A 357 16.69 6.67 -0.26
CA LYS A 357 15.72 7.25 0.69
C LYS A 357 15.12 8.56 0.17
N LEU A 358 15.93 9.45 -0.41
CA LEU A 358 15.47 10.70 -1.01
C LEU A 358 14.62 10.48 -2.27
N GLU A 359 14.98 9.50 -3.12
CA GLU A 359 14.19 9.11 -4.28
C GLU A 359 12.81 8.56 -3.88
N ARG A 360 12.76 7.70 -2.85
CA ARG A 360 11.51 7.23 -2.26
C ARG A 360 10.64 8.36 -1.72
N LEU A 361 11.23 9.28 -0.97
CA LEU A 361 10.53 10.46 -0.45
C LEU A 361 10.05 11.38 -1.58
N ARG A 362 10.80 11.52 -2.67
CA ARG A 362 10.38 12.27 -3.87
C ARG A 362 9.21 11.59 -4.58
N ALA A 363 9.27 10.27 -4.78
CA ALA A 363 8.18 9.49 -5.39
C ALA A 363 6.92 9.56 -4.52
N TYR A 364 7.04 9.39 -3.21
CA TYR A 364 5.94 9.62 -2.26
C TYR A 364 5.40 11.05 -2.36
N GLY A 365 6.26 12.07 -2.30
CA GLY A 365 5.90 13.49 -2.42
C GLY A 365 5.19 13.86 -3.72
N SER A 366 5.44 13.13 -4.81
CA SER A 366 4.75 13.28 -6.10
C SER A 366 3.38 12.57 -6.16
N SER A 367 3.05 11.73 -5.18
CA SER A 367 1.79 10.98 -5.12
C SER A 367 0.67 11.78 -4.45
N PHE A 368 -0.57 11.36 -4.71
CA PHE A 368 -1.73 11.92 -4.01
C PHE A 368 -1.72 11.59 -2.51
N LEU A 369 -1.07 10.49 -2.08
CA LEU A 369 -0.97 10.12 -0.66
C LEU A 369 -0.20 11.18 0.14
N ALA A 370 0.84 11.80 -0.42
CA ALA A 370 1.54 12.91 0.25
C ALA A 370 0.68 14.17 0.36
N SER A 371 -0.14 14.46 -0.66
CA SER A 371 -1.11 15.55 -0.61
C SER A 371 -2.21 15.30 0.44
N PHE A 372 -2.63 14.04 0.62
CA PHE A 372 -3.67 13.67 1.58
C PHE A 372 -3.16 13.62 3.03
N TYR A 373 -2.04 12.92 3.28
CA TYR A 373 -1.53 12.69 4.64
C TYR A 373 -0.67 13.83 5.20
N GLU A 374 -0.18 14.76 4.36
CA GLU A 374 0.71 15.91 4.66
C GLU A 374 2.12 15.52 5.21
N SER A 375 2.20 14.45 5.99
CA SER A 375 3.40 13.76 6.47
C SER A 375 3.42 12.34 5.92
N CYS A 376 4.56 11.64 5.96
CA CYS A 376 4.65 10.26 5.48
C CYS A 376 4.25 9.25 6.57
N PRO A 377 3.12 8.52 6.47
CA PRO A 377 2.66 7.58 7.50
C PRO A 377 3.33 6.19 7.37
N VAL A 378 4.63 6.18 7.04
CA VAL A 378 5.50 4.99 6.96
C VAL A 378 6.75 5.27 7.78
N SER A 379 7.20 4.29 8.57
CA SER A 379 8.38 4.45 9.43
C SER A 379 9.64 4.81 8.63
N GLU A 380 10.49 5.63 9.25
CA GLU A 380 11.77 6.02 8.66
C GLU A 380 12.66 4.80 8.33
N ARG A 381 12.58 3.73 9.14
CA ARG A 381 13.25 2.44 8.90
C ARG A 381 12.83 1.81 7.57
N LEU A 382 11.53 1.72 7.29
CA LEU A 382 11.02 1.13 6.04
C LEU A 382 11.38 1.98 4.80
N LEU A 383 11.40 3.31 4.94
CA LEU A 383 11.85 4.22 3.89
C LEU A 383 13.37 4.09 3.61
N ALA A 384 14.16 3.94 4.66
CA ALA A 384 15.62 3.94 4.60
C ALA A 384 16.22 2.59 4.17
N SER A 385 15.79 1.48 4.79
CA SER A 385 16.43 0.17 4.63
C SER A 385 15.41 -0.98 4.73
N PRO A 386 14.52 -1.15 3.73
CA PRO A 386 13.62 -2.28 3.69
C PRO A 386 14.40 -3.58 3.48
N ASN A 387 14.01 -4.62 4.23
CA ASN A 387 14.55 -5.98 4.18
C ASN A 387 14.17 -6.73 2.90
N ASN A 388 13.01 -6.44 2.32
CA ASN A 388 12.52 -6.98 1.05
C ASN A 388 12.13 -5.82 0.12
N SER A 389 12.42 -5.95 -1.18
CA SER A 389 12.12 -4.97 -2.22
C SER A 389 10.69 -4.44 -2.17
N LYS A 390 9.71 -5.30 -1.86
CA LYS A 390 8.29 -4.96 -1.87
C LYS A 390 7.76 -4.35 -0.57
N GLN A 391 8.52 -4.35 0.55
CA GLN A 391 7.99 -3.89 1.85
C GLN A 391 7.37 -2.49 1.77
N LEU A 392 8.06 -1.57 1.09
CA LEU A 392 7.62 -0.17 0.98
C LEU A 392 6.41 -0.02 0.06
N THR A 393 6.41 -0.73 -1.07
CA THR A 393 5.28 -0.82 -2.00
C THR A 393 4.02 -1.32 -1.29
N VAL A 394 4.13 -2.43 -0.54
CA VAL A 394 3.00 -3.03 0.20
C VAL A 394 2.55 -2.10 1.33
N ALA A 395 3.46 -1.40 2.02
CA ALA A 395 3.09 -0.40 3.02
C ALA A 395 2.27 0.76 2.42
N PHE A 396 2.68 1.34 1.28
CA PHE A 396 1.91 2.41 0.63
C PHE A 396 0.59 1.92 0.01
N ARG A 397 0.58 0.73 -0.59
CA ARG A 397 -0.64 0.10 -1.09
C ARG A 397 -1.64 -0.18 0.05
N PHE A 398 -1.17 -0.60 1.22
CA PHE A 398 -1.99 -0.73 2.42
C PHE A 398 -2.55 0.63 2.87
N LEU A 399 -1.74 1.69 2.90
CA LEU A 399 -2.21 3.04 3.24
C LEU A 399 -3.31 3.57 2.29
N GLN A 400 -3.25 3.18 1.01
CA GLN A 400 -4.26 3.48 0.01
C GLN A 400 -5.54 2.66 0.22
N SER A 401 -5.43 1.35 0.44
CA SER A 401 -6.57 0.48 0.74
C SER A 401 -7.26 0.86 2.06
N ARG A 402 -6.47 1.26 3.05
CA ARG A 402 -6.93 1.81 4.33
C ARG A 402 -7.79 3.06 4.13
N LEU A 403 -7.27 4.03 3.36
CA LEU A 403 -8.00 5.24 2.98
C LEU A 403 -9.29 4.90 2.23
N TRP A 404 -9.22 3.95 1.29
CA TRP A 404 -10.37 3.53 0.50
C TRP A 404 -11.49 2.95 1.35
N PHE A 405 -11.18 2.02 2.26
CA PHE A 405 -12.19 1.44 3.14
C PHE A 405 -12.81 2.47 4.11
N THR A 406 -12.02 3.36 4.70
CA THR A 406 -12.54 4.41 5.59
C THR A 406 -13.56 5.30 4.89
N LEU A 407 -13.29 5.70 3.64
CA LEU A 407 -14.18 6.56 2.85
C LEU A 407 -15.39 5.81 2.28
N SER A 408 -15.20 4.59 1.78
CA SER A 408 -16.23 3.84 1.04
C SER A 408 -17.24 3.11 1.93
N ILE A 409 -16.81 2.62 3.10
CA ILE A 409 -17.69 1.94 4.07
C ILE A 409 -18.32 2.94 5.05
N GLY A 410 -17.74 4.13 5.20
CA GLY A 410 -18.20 5.10 6.19
C GLY A 410 -17.89 4.65 7.62
N ALA A 411 -16.66 4.19 7.85
CA ALA A 411 -16.16 3.77 9.18
C ALA A 411 -16.25 4.88 10.26
N LEU A 412 -16.66 6.08 9.86
CA LEU A 412 -17.04 7.22 10.69
C LEU A 412 -18.16 6.92 11.72
N GLY A 413 -18.93 5.84 11.55
CA GLY A 413 -20.10 5.52 12.39
C GLY A 413 -19.86 4.65 13.64
N SER A 414 -18.65 4.13 13.87
CA SER A 414 -18.39 3.24 15.02
C SER A 414 -18.34 4.02 16.34
N ALA A 415 -19.36 3.86 17.18
CA ALA A 415 -19.54 4.63 18.41
C ALA A 415 -18.37 4.48 19.40
N GLY A 416 -17.55 5.52 19.53
CA GLY A 416 -16.64 5.72 20.68
C GLY A 416 -15.13 5.85 20.38
N ARG A 417 -14.67 5.63 19.14
CA ARG A 417 -13.28 5.93 18.73
C ARG A 417 -13.26 6.97 17.62
N ASP A 418 -12.20 7.76 17.52
CA ASP A 418 -12.00 8.66 16.38
C ASP A 418 -11.76 7.80 15.13
N PRO A 419 -12.67 7.79 14.15
CA PRO A 419 -12.58 6.92 12.97
C PRO A 419 -11.38 7.26 12.06
N LEU A 420 -10.76 8.44 12.27
CA LEU A 420 -9.58 8.90 11.55
C LEU A 420 -8.28 8.60 12.33
N GLU A 421 -8.34 8.14 13.58
CA GLU A 421 -7.17 7.65 14.33
C GLU A 421 -6.49 6.51 13.56
N TRP A 422 -7.30 5.60 13.01
CA TRP A 422 -6.88 4.52 12.13
C TRP A 422 -6.12 5.02 10.87
N LEU A 423 -6.47 6.19 10.33
CA LEU A 423 -5.72 6.82 9.23
C LEU A 423 -4.44 7.52 9.71
N ARG A 424 -4.33 7.91 10.98
CA ARG A 424 -3.12 8.55 11.54
C ARG A 424 -2.06 7.55 12.01
N SER A 425 -2.39 6.27 12.16
CA SER A 425 -1.39 5.26 12.53
C SER A 425 -0.34 5.07 11.42
N THR A 426 0.93 4.97 11.82
CA THR A 426 2.07 4.81 10.91
C THR A 426 2.34 3.33 10.66
N VAL A 427 2.61 2.92 9.42
CA VAL A 427 3.09 1.56 9.12
C VAL A 427 4.55 1.42 9.58
N VAL A 428 4.82 0.51 10.52
CA VAL A 428 6.16 0.33 11.11
C VAL A 428 6.96 -0.81 10.50
N ASP A 429 6.31 -1.90 10.10
CA ASP A 429 6.91 -3.01 9.36
C ASP A 429 5.90 -3.64 8.36
N ALA A 430 6.42 -4.35 7.37
CA ALA A 430 5.66 -5.08 6.36
C ALA A 430 6.41 -6.39 6.03
N GLN A 431 6.01 -7.51 6.62
CA GLN A 431 6.72 -8.80 6.48
C GLN A 431 6.01 -9.74 5.50
N GLU A 432 6.76 -10.41 4.63
CA GLU A 432 6.23 -11.44 3.74
C GLU A 432 5.92 -12.73 4.53
N VAL A 433 4.70 -13.24 4.40
CA VAL A 433 4.18 -14.43 5.13
C VAL A 433 3.95 -15.59 4.18
N ALA A 434 3.34 -15.32 3.02
CA ALA A 434 3.30 -16.24 1.88
C ALA A 434 4.00 -15.55 0.69
N PRO A 435 5.06 -16.16 0.11
CA PRO A 435 5.89 -15.52 -0.91
C PRO A 435 5.09 -14.99 -2.11
N GLY A 436 5.21 -13.69 -2.38
CA GLY A 436 4.54 -13.00 -3.48
C GLY A 436 3.05 -12.70 -3.29
N GLU A 437 2.46 -13.02 -2.12
CA GLU A 437 0.99 -13.13 -2.01
C GLU A 437 0.38 -12.58 -0.73
N ILE A 438 0.94 -12.91 0.44
CA ILE A 438 0.38 -12.49 1.74
C ILE A 438 1.46 -11.87 2.59
N TRP A 439 1.13 -10.72 3.13
CA TRP A 439 2.01 -9.87 3.91
C TRP A 439 1.38 -9.57 5.27
N GLN A 440 2.20 -9.48 6.31
CA GLN A 440 1.82 -8.95 7.61
C GLN A 440 2.24 -7.48 7.67
N ILE A 441 1.27 -6.59 7.79
CA ILE A 441 1.51 -5.18 8.14
C ILE A 441 1.49 -5.05 9.66
N THR A 442 2.45 -4.34 10.24
CA THR A 442 2.40 -3.90 11.64
C THR A 442 2.38 -2.37 11.68
N THR A 443 1.55 -1.81 12.55
CA THR A 443 1.35 -0.37 12.69
C THR A 443 1.88 0.16 14.03
N SER A 444 1.97 1.48 14.17
CA SER A 444 2.48 2.16 15.37
C SER A 444 1.61 1.98 16.62
N THR A 445 0.38 1.49 16.49
CA THR A 445 -0.49 1.10 17.62
C THR A 445 -0.14 -0.30 18.16
N GLY A 446 0.75 -1.03 17.50
CA GLY A 446 1.05 -2.45 17.77
C GLY A 446 0.14 -3.42 17.01
N GLU A 447 -0.97 -2.93 16.46
CA GLU A 447 -1.89 -3.75 15.67
C GLU A 447 -1.21 -4.28 14.42
N SER A 448 -1.48 -5.56 14.12
CA SER A 448 -0.96 -6.26 12.95
C SER A 448 -2.06 -6.92 12.14
N PHE A 449 -1.88 -6.96 10.82
CA PHE A 449 -2.89 -7.35 9.83
C PHE A 449 -2.26 -8.23 8.77
N TYR A 450 -2.91 -9.34 8.41
CA TYR A 450 -2.57 -10.05 7.18
C TYR A 450 -3.31 -9.42 6.01
N VAL A 451 -2.58 -9.13 4.94
CA VAL A 451 -3.06 -8.43 3.74
C VAL A 451 -2.59 -9.13 2.48
N LEU A 452 -3.36 -9.02 1.40
CA LEU A 452 -2.93 -9.50 0.07
C LEU A 452 -1.84 -8.59 -0.51
N GLU A 453 -0.84 -9.12 -1.20
CA GLU A 453 0.18 -8.28 -1.85
C GLU A 453 -0.43 -7.38 -2.92
N ALA A 454 -1.29 -7.93 -3.77
CA ALA A 454 -1.79 -7.26 -4.97
C ALA A 454 -2.76 -6.10 -4.66
N THR A 455 -3.56 -6.22 -3.60
CA THR A 455 -4.59 -5.22 -3.25
C THR A 455 -4.38 -4.58 -1.88
N CYS A 456 -3.55 -5.16 -1.02
CA CYS A 456 -3.47 -4.84 0.42
C CYS A 456 -4.82 -4.72 1.13
N GLU A 457 -5.83 -5.45 0.65
CA GLU A 457 -7.03 -5.76 1.41
C GLU A 457 -6.66 -6.66 2.59
N VAL A 458 -7.23 -6.37 3.76
CA VAL A 458 -7.03 -7.15 4.99
C VAL A 458 -7.81 -8.46 4.88
N ILE A 459 -7.14 -9.60 5.05
CA ILE A 459 -7.74 -10.94 5.06
C ILE A 459 -7.92 -11.51 6.47
N GLY A 460 -7.39 -10.83 7.48
CA GLY A 460 -7.59 -11.15 8.89
C GLY A 460 -6.43 -10.67 9.78
N HIS A 461 -6.49 -11.04 11.06
CA HIS A 461 -5.46 -10.73 12.04
C HIS A 461 -4.55 -11.94 12.30
N PRO A 462 -3.27 -11.72 12.67
CA PRO A 462 -2.40 -12.78 13.16
C PRO A 462 -2.92 -13.35 14.48
N PRO A 463 -2.66 -14.63 14.77
CA PRO A 463 -3.07 -15.26 16.02
C PRO A 463 -2.43 -14.57 17.22
N GLY A 464 -3.21 -14.38 18.30
CA GLY A 464 -2.78 -13.70 19.52
C GLY A 464 -2.99 -12.17 19.54
N CYS A 465 -3.70 -11.62 18.54
CA CYS A 465 -4.32 -10.29 18.64
C CYS A 465 -5.58 -10.35 19.53
N ASP A 466 -6.03 -9.22 20.10
CA ASP A 466 -7.15 -9.16 21.05
C ASP A 466 -8.44 -9.86 20.55
N ASP A 467 -9.08 -10.64 21.43
CA ASP A 467 -10.28 -11.45 21.16
C ASP A 467 -11.49 -10.67 20.60
N ALA A 468 -11.46 -9.34 20.68
CA ALA A 468 -12.50 -8.45 20.14
C ALA A 468 -12.50 -8.38 18.60
N VAL A 469 -11.43 -8.82 17.92
CA VAL A 469 -11.27 -8.68 16.47
C VAL A 469 -11.45 -10.03 15.77
N PRO A 470 -12.22 -10.12 14.65
CA PRO A 470 -12.42 -11.37 13.94
C PRO A 470 -11.10 -12.02 13.52
N ALA A 471 -10.86 -13.23 14.04
CA ALA A 471 -9.72 -14.06 13.65
C ALA A 471 -9.77 -14.38 12.15
N MET A 472 -8.59 -14.52 11.52
CA MET A 472 -8.50 -14.92 10.12
C MET A 472 -9.18 -16.28 9.88
N ARG A 473 -9.99 -16.38 8.81
CA ARG A 473 -10.76 -17.61 8.49
C ARG A 473 -9.83 -18.82 8.31
N ALA A 474 -10.33 -20.01 8.69
CA ALA A 474 -9.54 -21.23 8.78
C ALA A 474 -8.85 -21.66 7.47
N ASP A 475 -9.47 -21.45 6.31
CA ASP A 475 -8.87 -21.74 4.98
C ASP A 475 -7.76 -20.74 4.60
N TRP A 476 -7.84 -19.48 5.03
CA TRP A 476 -6.74 -18.52 4.93
C TRP A 476 -5.60 -18.87 5.90
N MET A 477 -5.92 -19.33 7.12
CA MET A 477 -4.91 -19.86 8.07
C MET A 477 -4.20 -21.09 7.51
N ASP A 478 -4.93 -22.04 6.93
CA ASP A 478 -4.35 -23.22 6.25
C ASP A 478 -3.49 -22.80 5.04
N TYR A 479 -3.88 -21.76 4.31
CA TYR A 479 -3.15 -21.22 3.17
C TYR A 479 -1.83 -20.56 3.57
N THR A 480 -1.82 -19.71 4.61
CA THR A 480 -0.61 -19.07 5.12
C THR A 480 0.30 -20.09 5.82
N ALA A 481 -0.25 -21.04 6.58
CA ALA A 481 0.52 -22.12 7.20
C ALA A 481 1.21 -23.05 6.16
N THR A 482 0.61 -23.21 4.97
CA THR A 482 1.24 -23.92 3.83
C THR A 482 2.12 -23.03 2.95
N GLN A 483 2.46 -21.81 3.40
CA GLN A 483 3.32 -20.84 2.72
C GLN A 483 2.87 -20.54 1.27
N GLY A 484 1.56 -20.41 1.05
CA GLY A 484 0.93 -20.20 -0.28
C GLY A 484 0.62 -21.49 -1.05
N GLY A 485 1.28 -22.59 -0.68
CA GLY A 485 1.14 -23.89 -1.34
C GLY A 485 1.59 -23.90 -2.80
N ALA A 486 1.37 -25.03 -3.49
CA ALA A 486 1.94 -25.25 -4.83
C ALA A 486 1.27 -24.47 -5.99
N LYS A 487 0.26 -23.65 -5.72
CA LYS A 487 -0.52 -22.93 -6.75
C LYS A 487 -0.81 -21.49 -6.31
N PRO A 488 -0.36 -20.48 -7.08
CA PRO A 488 -0.64 -19.08 -6.80
C PRO A 488 -2.14 -18.76 -6.65
N LEU A 489 -2.43 -17.70 -5.91
CA LEU A 489 -3.77 -17.22 -5.55
C LEU A 489 -4.67 -17.00 -6.77
N LEU A 490 -4.13 -16.37 -7.82
CA LEU A 490 -4.81 -16.15 -9.10
C LEU A 490 -5.17 -17.46 -9.83
N GLN A 491 -4.50 -18.58 -9.56
CA GLN A 491 -4.85 -19.91 -10.10
C GLN A 491 -5.91 -20.64 -9.27
N ARG A 492 -6.24 -20.12 -8.08
CA ARG A 492 -7.28 -20.65 -7.19
C ARG A 492 -8.61 -19.93 -7.36
N MET A 493 -8.57 -18.66 -7.80
CA MET A 493 -9.72 -17.92 -8.27
C MET A 493 -10.51 -18.72 -9.31
N ARG A 494 -11.83 -18.71 -9.21
CA ARG A 494 -12.76 -19.27 -10.19
C ARG A 494 -13.58 -18.16 -10.83
N TRP A 495 -13.85 -18.29 -12.11
CA TRP A 495 -14.61 -17.34 -12.92
C TRP A 495 -15.39 -18.12 -13.99
N ALA A 496 -16.41 -17.51 -14.59
CA ALA A 496 -17.14 -18.09 -15.72
C ALA A 496 -16.33 -17.94 -17.02
N HIS A 497 -16.69 -18.63 -18.10
CA HIS A 497 -16.09 -18.44 -19.43
C HIS A 497 -14.55 -18.57 -19.47
N ASN A 498 -14.00 -19.68 -18.96
CA ASN A 498 -12.55 -19.90 -18.92
C ASN A 498 -11.90 -20.08 -20.31
N GLU A 499 -12.72 -20.32 -21.34
CA GLU A 499 -12.41 -20.32 -22.75
C GLU A 499 -12.03 -18.92 -23.27
N GLU A 500 -12.72 -17.87 -22.83
CA GLU A 500 -12.49 -16.47 -23.23
C GLU A 500 -11.55 -15.72 -22.28
N TYR A 501 -11.59 -16.05 -20.98
CA TYR A 501 -10.90 -15.31 -19.92
C TYR A 501 -9.82 -16.14 -19.22
N GLU A 502 -8.65 -15.56 -19.03
CA GLU A 502 -7.54 -16.10 -18.24
C GLU A 502 -7.34 -15.21 -17.01
N ARG A 503 -7.49 -15.76 -15.80
CA ARG A 503 -7.45 -14.98 -14.53
C ARG A 503 -8.45 -13.82 -14.50
N GLY A 504 -9.61 -13.99 -15.15
CA GLY A 504 -10.62 -12.95 -15.32
C GLY A 504 -10.29 -11.89 -16.40
N LEU A 505 -9.15 -11.98 -17.08
CA LEU A 505 -8.73 -11.06 -18.14
C LEU A 505 -9.00 -11.68 -19.53
N SER A 506 -9.53 -10.89 -20.46
CA SER A 506 -9.83 -11.29 -21.83
C SER A 506 -8.56 -11.77 -22.56
N ARG A 507 -8.52 -13.04 -22.99
CA ARG A 507 -7.35 -13.65 -23.65
C ARG A 507 -6.95 -12.91 -24.92
N HIS A 508 -7.93 -12.40 -25.66
CA HIS A 508 -7.69 -11.60 -26.86
C HIS A 508 -7.00 -10.27 -26.52
N TRP A 509 -7.42 -9.61 -25.43
CA TRP A 509 -6.77 -8.40 -24.96
C TRP A 509 -5.36 -8.67 -24.46
N ILE A 510 -5.13 -9.67 -23.59
CA ILE A 510 -3.78 -10.06 -23.13
C ILE A 510 -2.83 -10.29 -24.32
N THR A 511 -3.30 -10.98 -25.36
CA THR A 511 -2.51 -11.27 -26.56
C THR A 511 -2.08 -10.00 -27.30
N ARG A 512 -2.97 -9.00 -27.44
CA ARG A 512 -2.63 -7.69 -28.03
C ARG A 512 -1.70 -6.88 -27.12
N THR A 513 -1.98 -6.88 -25.82
CA THR A 513 -1.26 -6.10 -24.81
C THR A 513 0.18 -6.57 -24.63
N LYS A 514 0.47 -7.87 -24.78
CA LYS A 514 1.85 -8.42 -24.79
C LYS A 514 2.75 -7.78 -25.85
N ALA A 515 2.22 -7.32 -26.98
CA ALA A 515 3.00 -6.62 -28.01
C ALA A 515 3.43 -5.19 -27.60
N MET A 516 2.93 -4.67 -26.48
CA MET A 516 3.26 -3.33 -25.95
C MET A 516 4.47 -3.33 -24.99
N GLY A 517 5.10 -4.49 -24.74
CA GLY A 517 6.24 -4.61 -23.83
C GLY A 517 5.88 -4.20 -22.38
N THR A 518 6.74 -3.40 -21.74
CA THR A 518 6.59 -3.01 -20.33
C THR A 518 5.30 -2.25 -20.01
N MET A 519 4.76 -1.47 -20.95
CA MET A 519 3.42 -0.88 -20.82
C MET A 519 2.35 -1.97 -20.76
N GLY A 520 2.51 -3.02 -21.57
CA GLY A 520 1.60 -4.16 -21.58
C GLY A 520 1.62 -4.97 -20.30
N ASP A 521 2.81 -5.17 -19.72
CA ASP A 521 2.97 -5.83 -18.43
C ASP A 521 2.29 -5.01 -17.31
N ALA A 522 2.51 -3.69 -17.29
CA ALA A 522 1.87 -2.79 -16.31
C ALA A 522 0.33 -2.80 -16.43
N LEU A 523 -0.21 -2.76 -17.64
CA LEU A 523 -1.65 -2.88 -17.89
C LEU A 523 -2.21 -4.23 -17.41
N CYS A 524 -1.52 -5.34 -17.70
CA CYS A 524 -1.90 -6.66 -17.20
C CYS A 524 -1.90 -6.70 -15.66
N THR A 525 -0.85 -6.21 -15.01
CA THR A 525 -0.77 -6.15 -13.54
C THR A 525 -1.91 -5.34 -12.94
N VAL A 526 -2.27 -4.18 -13.49
CA VAL A 526 -3.42 -3.38 -13.01
C VAL A 526 -4.74 -4.14 -13.21
N GLY A 527 -4.89 -4.88 -14.31
CA GLY A 527 -6.03 -5.78 -14.53
C GLY A 527 -6.14 -6.89 -13.49
N GLU A 528 -5.02 -7.55 -13.14
CA GLU A 528 -4.99 -8.60 -12.11
C GLU A 528 -5.29 -8.06 -10.71
N ARG A 529 -4.77 -6.85 -10.38
CA ARG A 529 -5.11 -6.15 -9.14
C ARG A 529 -6.62 -5.88 -9.06
N TYR A 530 -7.25 -5.45 -10.16
CA TYR A 530 -8.70 -5.28 -10.24
C TYR A 530 -9.47 -6.59 -10.06
N THR A 531 -9.08 -7.68 -10.75
CA THR A 531 -9.80 -8.96 -10.61
C THR A 531 -9.70 -9.52 -9.20
N LEU A 532 -8.57 -9.32 -8.50
CA LEU A 532 -8.47 -9.65 -7.08
C LEU A 532 -9.32 -8.72 -6.18
N ALA A 533 -9.34 -7.42 -6.43
CA ALA A 533 -10.17 -6.45 -5.68
C ALA A 533 -11.69 -6.62 -5.92
N CYS A 534 -12.09 -7.25 -7.04
CA CYS A 534 -13.47 -7.60 -7.35
C CYS A 534 -13.75 -9.10 -7.16
N THR A 535 -12.80 -9.87 -6.63
CA THR A 535 -13.07 -11.24 -6.20
C THR A 535 -13.95 -11.17 -4.96
N VAL A 536 -15.10 -11.85 -5.02
CA VAL A 536 -15.82 -12.18 -3.79
C VAL A 536 -14.96 -13.21 -3.06
N SER A 537 -14.11 -12.69 -2.18
CA SER A 537 -13.69 -13.45 -1.04
C SER A 537 -14.93 -13.68 -0.19
N ASN A 538 -15.11 -14.91 0.30
CA ASN A 538 -15.85 -15.05 1.55
C ASN A 538 -15.19 -14.07 2.53
N SER A 539 -15.96 -13.22 3.18
CA SER A 539 -15.39 -12.08 3.92
C SER A 539 -14.45 -12.54 5.04
N VAL A 540 -13.61 -11.62 5.52
CA VAL A 540 -12.71 -11.79 6.69
C VAL A 540 -13.44 -12.45 7.88
N SER A 541 -14.70 -12.09 8.07
CA SER A 541 -15.60 -12.57 9.12
C SER A 541 -16.72 -13.51 8.63
N GLY A 542 -16.70 -13.93 7.36
CA GLY A 542 -17.75 -14.74 6.74
C GLY A 542 -17.58 -16.24 6.96
N ALA A 543 -18.70 -16.98 6.98
CA ALA A 543 -18.67 -18.43 6.81
C ALA A 543 -18.02 -18.79 5.46
N TRP A 544 -17.33 -19.94 5.39
CA TRP A 544 -16.84 -20.46 4.11
C TRP A 544 -18.03 -20.82 3.22
N MET A 545 -17.99 -20.38 1.96
CA MET A 545 -18.93 -20.77 0.91
C MET A 545 -18.13 -21.31 -0.29
N SER A 546 -18.68 -22.31 -0.96
CA SER A 546 -18.16 -22.81 -2.23
C SER A 546 -18.35 -21.78 -3.35
N THR A 547 -17.65 -21.97 -4.46
CA THR A 547 -17.76 -21.08 -5.63
C THR A 547 -19.14 -21.14 -6.30
N ALA A 548 -19.88 -22.24 -6.15
CA ALA A 548 -21.26 -22.34 -6.60
C ALA A 548 -22.20 -21.52 -5.71
N GLU A 549 -22.05 -21.61 -4.38
CA GLU A 549 -22.84 -20.84 -3.42
C GLU A 549 -22.56 -19.33 -3.54
N MET A 550 -21.31 -18.91 -3.77
CA MET A 550 -20.96 -17.51 -4.05
C MET A 550 -21.61 -17.00 -5.35
N ALA A 551 -21.58 -17.79 -6.43
CA ALA A 551 -22.24 -17.43 -7.68
C ALA A 551 -23.78 -17.34 -7.55
N GLN A 552 -24.38 -18.25 -6.77
CA GLN A 552 -25.82 -18.25 -6.47
C GLN A 552 -26.23 -17.04 -5.63
N GLY A 553 -25.51 -16.73 -4.54
CA GLY A 553 -25.82 -15.60 -3.66
C GLY A 553 -25.75 -14.24 -4.35
N LEU A 554 -24.86 -14.09 -5.34
CA LEU A 554 -24.81 -12.89 -6.21
C LEU A 554 -25.97 -12.82 -7.22
N SER A 555 -26.55 -13.97 -7.58
CA SER A 555 -27.68 -14.07 -8.51
C SER A 555 -29.03 -13.80 -7.82
N GLY A 556 -29.07 -13.80 -6.48
CA GLY A 556 -30.24 -13.49 -5.68
C GLY A 556 -30.31 -14.28 -4.38
N PRO A 557 -31.38 -14.13 -3.58
CA PRO A 557 -31.59 -14.91 -2.37
C PRO A 557 -31.90 -16.39 -2.72
N SER A 558 -30.85 -17.19 -2.79
CA SER A 558 -30.95 -18.65 -2.90
C SER A 558 -31.51 -19.26 -1.61
N GLN A 559 -32.38 -20.27 -1.73
CA GLN A 559 -32.73 -21.10 -0.58
C GLN A 559 -31.46 -21.75 0.00
N PRO A 560 -31.37 -21.94 1.33
CA PRO A 560 -30.20 -22.56 1.94
C PRO A 560 -30.05 -24.00 1.46
N MET A 561 -29.07 -24.24 0.58
CA MET A 561 -28.73 -25.60 0.18
C MET A 561 -28.24 -26.38 1.40
N GLN A 562 -28.85 -27.54 1.67
CA GLN A 562 -28.40 -28.43 2.73
C GLN A 562 -27.06 -29.05 2.31
N THR A 563 -25.97 -28.52 2.86
CA THR A 563 -24.62 -29.02 2.58
C THR A 563 -24.47 -30.45 3.09
N THR A 564 -24.35 -31.41 2.17
CA THR A 564 -24.07 -32.80 2.53
C THR A 564 -22.68 -32.88 3.15
N LYS A 565 -22.59 -33.51 4.35
CA LYS A 565 -21.43 -33.45 5.26
C LYS A 565 -20.19 -34.23 4.81
N ASN A 566 -19.81 -34.17 3.54
CA ASN A 566 -18.60 -34.79 3.04
C ASN A 566 -17.39 -33.91 3.38
N SER A 567 -16.58 -34.33 4.35
CA SER A 567 -15.44 -33.57 4.91
C SER A 567 -14.22 -33.55 3.99
N VAL A 568 -14.39 -33.10 2.76
CA VAL A 568 -13.27 -32.75 1.87
C VAL A 568 -12.54 -31.54 2.49
N LYS A 569 -11.21 -31.61 2.56
CA LYS A 569 -10.40 -30.50 3.09
C LYS A 569 -10.74 -29.21 2.32
N GLN A 570 -11.31 -28.23 3.02
CA GLN A 570 -11.76 -26.98 2.41
C GLN A 570 -10.58 -26.24 1.79
N SER A 571 -10.61 -26.10 0.46
CA SER A 571 -9.68 -25.23 -0.25
C SER A 571 -10.16 -23.79 -0.14
N LEU A 572 -9.20 -22.86 -0.14
CA LEU A 572 -9.47 -21.42 -0.22
C LEU A 572 -10.36 -21.13 -1.44
N GLY A 573 -11.59 -20.69 -1.17
CA GLY A 573 -12.61 -20.39 -2.17
C GLY A 573 -12.57 -18.92 -2.58
N LEU A 574 -12.26 -18.66 -3.85
CA LEU A 574 -12.22 -17.33 -4.45
C LEU A 574 -13.07 -17.32 -5.72
N PHE A 575 -14.00 -16.38 -5.85
CA PHE A 575 -14.88 -16.28 -7.03
C PHE A 575 -14.94 -14.87 -7.60
N LEU A 576 -14.70 -14.74 -8.91
CA LEU A 576 -14.84 -13.49 -9.66
C LEU A 576 -16.18 -13.50 -10.42
N PRO A 577 -17.07 -12.53 -10.19
CA PRO A 577 -18.34 -12.42 -10.91
C PRO A 577 -18.14 -12.06 -12.39
N ALA A 578 -18.98 -12.59 -13.29
CA ALA A 578 -18.84 -12.39 -14.74
C ALA A 578 -18.86 -10.92 -15.20
N HIS A 579 -19.58 -10.05 -14.49
CA HIS A 579 -19.63 -8.61 -14.79
C HIS A 579 -18.37 -7.83 -14.36
N HIS A 580 -17.44 -8.50 -13.65
CA HIS A 580 -16.11 -8.00 -13.27
C HIS A 580 -14.98 -8.65 -14.09
N HIS A 581 -15.28 -9.42 -15.13
CA HIS A 581 -14.28 -9.81 -16.12
C HIS A 581 -13.72 -8.57 -16.84
N VAL A 582 -12.43 -8.55 -17.15
CA VAL A 582 -11.74 -7.41 -17.76
C VAL A 582 -11.57 -7.61 -19.26
N GLU A 583 -12.16 -6.74 -20.06
CA GLU A 583 -12.01 -6.70 -21.52
C GLU A 583 -10.85 -5.82 -21.96
N SER A 584 -10.55 -4.75 -21.21
CA SER A 584 -9.33 -3.96 -21.40
C SER A 584 -9.04 -3.04 -20.20
N VAL A 585 -7.77 -2.63 -20.10
CA VAL A 585 -7.26 -1.65 -19.13
C VAL A 585 -6.68 -0.46 -19.89
N HIS A 586 -6.91 0.76 -19.42
CA HIS A 586 -6.44 2.00 -20.05
C HIS A 586 -5.82 2.98 -19.05
N PHE A 587 -4.69 3.59 -19.41
CA PHE A 587 -4.06 4.70 -18.68
C PHE A 587 -4.37 6.08 -19.28
N THR A 588 -5.22 6.13 -20.31
CA THR A 588 -5.68 7.34 -20.99
C THR A 588 -7.20 7.38 -21.02
N ALA A 589 -7.77 8.57 -20.85
CA ALA A 589 -9.18 8.84 -21.06
C ALA A 589 -9.56 8.83 -22.56
N ILE A 590 -10.86 8.90 -22.84
CA ILE A 590 -11.41 9.13 -24.19
C ILE A 590 -10.74 10.36 -24.81
N GLY A 591 -10.28 10.24 -26.06
CA GLY A 591 -9.49 11.27 -26.74
C GLY A 591 -7.98 11.19 -26.48
N GLY A 592 -7.48 10.14 -25.84
CA GLY A 592 -6.05 9.85 -25.68
C GLY A 592 -5.31 10.71 -24.64
N GLN A 593 -6.04 11.50 -23.85
CA GLN A 593 -5.46 12.31 -22.78
C GLN A 593 -5.03 11.40 -21.61
N PRO A 594 -3.86 11.63 -20.98
CA PRO A 594 -3.43 10.81 -19.85
C PRO A 594 -4.37 10.98 -18.66
N LEU A 595 -4.69 9.87 -17.99
CA LEU A 595 -5.32 9.89 -16.67
C LEU A 595 -4.32 10.39 -15.62
N HIS A 596 -4.83 10.83 -14.47
CA HIS A 596 -4.04 11.03 -13.25
C HIS A 596 -3.19 9.77 -12.97
N PRO A 597 -1.91 9.88 -12.55
CA PRO A 597 -1.01 8.72 -12.42
C PRO A 597 -1.54 7.58 -11.53
N ALA A 598 -2.36 7.89 -10.53
CA ALA A 598 -3.00 6.90 -9.67
C ALA A 598 -4.21 6.18 -10.29
N LEU A 599 -4.75 6.65 -11.43
CA LEU A 599 -6.01 6.18 -12.01
C LEU A 599 -5.84 5.37 -13.29
N ALA A 600 -6.59 4.28 -13.40
CA ALA A 600 -6.83 3.57 -14.66
C ALA A 600 -8.35 3.41 -14.91
N ILE A 601 -8.71 3.20 -16.17
CA ILE A 601 -10.05 2.76 -16.57
C ILE A 601 -10.00 1.25 -16.85
N ILE A 602 -10.95 0.52 -16.27
CA ILE A 602 -11.24 -0.89 -16.60
C ILE A 602 -12.52 -0.92 -17.42
N GLN A 603 -12.46 -1.52 -18.61
CA GLN A 603 -13.64 -1.95 -19.34
C GLN A 603 -14.02 -3.37 -18.90
N THR A 604 -15.25 -3.57 -18.42
CA THR A 604 -15.85 -4.91 -18.30
C THR A 604 -16.94 -5.09 -19.37
N PRO A 605 -17.50 -6.30 -19.55
CA PRO A 605 -18.65 -6.53 -20.44
C PRO A 605 -19.91 -5.74 -20.05
N ALA A 606 -19.98 -5.22 -18.81
CA ALA A 606 -21.15 -4.51 -18.29
C ALA A 606 -21.03 -2.99 -18.34
N ARG A 607 -19.85 -2.42 -18.01
CA ARG A 607 -19.60 -0.97 -17.97
C ARG A 607 -18.10 -0.64 -17.82
N GLU A 608 -17.77 0.64 -17.94
CA GLU A 608 -16.46 1.17 -17.53
C GLU A 608 -16.38 1.50 -16.03
N TYR A 609 -15.18 1.34 -15.46
CA TYR A 609 -14.85 1.63 -14.06
C TYR A 609 -13.58 2.48 -13.95
N PHE A 610 -13.61 3.52 -13.11
CA PHE A 610 -12.40 4.20 -12.67
C PHE A 610 -11.86 3.50 -11.43
N ILE A 611 -10.59 3.13 -11.44
CA ILE A 611 -9.92 2.39 -10.36
C ILE A 611 -8.60 3.04 -9.97
N LEU A 612 -8.13 2.75 -8.76
CA LEU A 612 -6.76 3.07 -8.36
C LEU A 612 -5.81 1.99 -8.88
N ARG A 613 -4.75 2.38 -9.61
CA ARG A 613 -3.79 1.44 -10.25
C ARG A 613 -3.11 0.50 -9.27
N ASP A 614 -2.87 0.97 -8.05
CA ASP A 614 -1.98 0.26 -7.14
C ASP A 614 -2.66 -0.85 -6.36
N ASN A 615 -3.98 -0.83 -6.20
CA ASN A 615 -4.72 -1.88 -5.50
C ASN A 615 -5.97 -2.38 -6.24
N GLY A 616 -6.29 -1.84 -7.42
CA GLY A 616 -7.45 -2.25 -8.21
C GLY A 616 -8.80 -1.74 -7.69
N MET A 617 -8.84 -0.96 -6.60
CA MET A 617 -10.10 -0.56 -5.96
C MET A 617 -10.86 0.50 -6.77
N GLN A 618 -12.17 0.32 -6.91
CA GLN A 618 -13.06 1.21 -7.67
C GLN A 618 -13.26 2.56 -6.97
N VAL A 619 -13.09 3.66 -7.71
CA VAL A 619 -13.33 5.04 -7.25
C VAL A 619 -14.29 5.83 -8.16
N GLY A 620 -14.87 5.16 -9.16
CA GLY A 620 -15.83 5.73 -10.10
C GLY A 620 -16.36 4.71 -11.11
N CYS A 621 -17.24 5.15 -12.01
CA CYS A 621 -17.78 4.35 -13.11
C CYS A 621 -18.15 5.21 -14.31
N GLU A 622 -18.55 4.57 -15.41
CA GLU A 622 -18.97 5.20 -16.67
C GLU A 622 -20.00 6.33 -16.47
N GLU A 623 -20.98 6.13 -15.59
CA GLU A 623 -22.13 7.04 -15.45
C GLU A 623 -21.85 8.28 -14.60
N ASP A 624 -21.03 8.13 -13.55
CA ASP A 624 -20.74 9.17 -12.54
C ASP A 624 -19.33 9.77 -12.70
N GLY A 625 -18.48 9.16 -13.53
CA GLY A 625 -17.06 9.45 -13.61
C GLY A 625 -16.32 9.05 -12.33
N VAL A 626 -15.22 9.75 -12.02
CA VAL A 626 -14.58 9.68 -10.68
C VAL A 626 -15.47 10.38 -9.66
N VAL A 627 -15.79 9.70 -8.54
CA VAL A 627 -16.67 10.23 -7.49
C VAL A 627 -16.07 11.49 -6.85
N GLU A 628 -16.91 12.47 -6.49
CA GLU A 628 -16.47 13.80 -6.02
C GLU A 628 -15.43 13.77 -4.89
N MET A 629 -15.60 12.91 -3.88
CA MET A 629 -14.63 12.74 -2.78
C MET A 629 -13.25 12.35 -3.32
N TRP A 630 -13.20 11.37 -4.24
CA TRP A 630 -11.96 10.93 -4.86
C TRP A 630 -11.37 11.97 -5.81
N ARG A 631 -12.20 12.73 -6.52
CA ARG A 631 -11.73 13.86 -7.34
C ARG A 631 -10.95 14.88 -6.52
N LYS A 632 -11.47 15.24 -5.34
CA LYS A 632 -10.81 16.18 -4.40
C LYS A 632 -9.55 15.57 -3.77
N ILE A 633 -9.55 14.29 -3.40
CA ILE A 633 -8.36 13.62 -2.84
C ILE A 633 -7.24 13.47 -3.88
N LEU A 634 -7.58 13.10 -5.11
CA LEU A 634 -6.62 12.89 -6.20
C LEU A 634 -6.21 14.21 -6.89
N GLY A 635 -7.01 15.27 -6.78
CA GLY A 635 -6.84 16.49 -7.57
C GLY A 635 -7.12 16.26 -9.06
N CYS A 636 -8.26 15.63 -9.39
CA CYS A 636 -8.65 15.30 -10.76
C CYS A 636 -10.10 15.69 -11.12
N ASP A 637 -10.39 15.77 -12.42
CA ASP A 637 -11.72 16.03 -12.95
C ASP A 637 -12.60 14.76 -12.98
N VAL A 638 -13.85 14.91 -13.42
CA VAL A 638 -14.81 13.78 -13.52
C VAL A 638 -14.34 12.67 -14.47
N ASN A 639 -13.46 12.99 -15.43
CA ASN A 639 -12.88 12.04 -16.39
C ASN A 639 -11.53 11.48 -15.90
N GLY A 640 -11.15 11.72 -14.64
CA GLY A 640 -9.90 11.26 -14.05
C GLY A 640 -8.65 11.98 -14.56
N ARG A 641 -8.76 13.12 -15.22
CA ARG A 641 -7.60 13.93 -15.67
C ARG A 641 -7.13 14.82 -14.52
N ALA A 642 -5.81 14.96 -14.33
CA ALA A 642 -5.27 15.84 -13.29
C ALA A 642 -5.69 17.30 -13.49
N VAL A 643 -6.00 18.01 -12.41
CA VAL A 643 -6.40 19.42 -12.41
C VAL A 643 -5.42 20.22 -11.55
N GLU A 644 -4.79 21.22 -12.16
CA GLU A 644 -3.95 22.19 -11.45
C GLU A 644 -4.83 23.18 -10.68
N GLY A 645 -4.50 23.44 -9.40
CA GLY A 645 -5.22 24.40 -8.56
C GLY A 645 -6.61 23.99 -8.06
N GLY A 646 -7.05 22.74 -8.29
CA GLY A 646 -8.31 22.23 -7.74
C GLY A 646 -8.29 22.09 -6.20
N GLU A 647 -9.45 22.24 -5.56
CA GLU A 647 -9.63 21.98 -4.13
C GLU A 647 -9.18 20.56 -3.77
N ARG A 648 -8.28 20.43 -2.78
CA ARG A 648 -7.81 19.13 -2.28
C ARG A 648 -8.26 18.89 -0.84
N ILE A 649 -8.79 17.70 -0.60
CA ILE A 649 -9.10 17.23 0.76
C ILE A 649 -7.83 16.58 1.34
N THR A 650 -7.39 17.08 2.50
CA THR A 650 -6.34 16.46 3.31
C THR A 650 -6.95 15.75 4.52
N LEU A 651 -6.17 14.90 5.20
CA LEU A 651 -6.57 14.25 6.44
C LEU A 651 -6.89 15.25 7.56
N ALA A 652 -6.21 16.40 7.58
CA ALA A 652 -6.49 17.48 8.52
C ALA A 652 -7.82 18.18 8.19
N ALA A 653 -8.15 18.37 6.91
CA ALA A 653 -9.46 18.90 6.48
C ALA A 653 -10.59 17.91 6.80
N LEU A 654 -10.40 16.62 6.51
CA LEU A 654 -11.36 15.57 6.85
C LEU A 654 -11.62 15.50 8.36
N SER A 655 -10.57 15.62 9.19
CA SER A 655 -10.66 15.66 10.66
C SER A 655 -11.38 16.89 11.23
N LYS A 656 -11.56 17.96 10.43
CA LYS A 656 -12.35 19.13 10.82
C LYS A 656 -13.83 18.96 10.44
N SER A 657 -14.13 18.23 9.37
CA SER A 657 -15.50 17.99 8.90
C SER A 657 -16.26 16.92 9.70
N THR A 658 -15.56 16.14 10.53
CA THR A 658 -16.13 15.09 11.39
C THR A 658 -16.39 15.56 12.83
N LYS A 659 -16.16 16.85 13.12
CA LYS A 659 -16.42 17.50 14.41
C LYS A 659 -17.56 18.50 14.27
#